data_AF-A0A926Z9K2-F1
#
_entry.id   AF-A0A926Z9K2-F1
#
_cell.length_a   1.000
_cell.length_b   1.000
_cell.length_c   1.000
_cell.angle_alpha   90.00
_cell.angle_beta   90.00
_cell.angle_gamma   90.00
#
_symmetry.space_group_name_H-M   'P 1'
#
loop_
_entity.id
_entity.type
_entity.pdbx_description
1 polymer ?
#
loop_
_entity_poly.entity_id
_entity_poly.type
_entity_poly.pdbx_seq_one_letter_code
_entity_poly.pdbx_strand_id
1 'polypeptide(L)'
;MVQNIDRPSQTSPFPASAPAANPVFYRTYSRLGEVAANRRETWDDVCDRTLSGIIKLGKLTESEADLLKRMQRNLYSLPSGRWLWVGGTEWAERPENFSGAYNCTSTNVVDWRAFGLMMDLAMMGCGTGAVLEPKYINQLPAIRNPLVVKIVGEIGTVPPDQRQDRTEVIFEGNRVLIKVGDSRQGWVTSYQTLLELSTDERFSGEVGVEVDLGSVRPAGERLKGFGGMANPIRLPGLYERCARILNKAIGRQLNSVECCLLIDEAAACVVAGNIRRSAGMRQFDSEDTLAAAAKDNLWMQDANGNWRIDPERDSLRMANHTRVFHRKPTLEECVDAVRKQFYSGEGAIQWAGEAERRAQGEGRYGLNPCVTADTWVHTEHGPRQVKDLLGKQHSTYINGELFSTTPEGFFYSGTKPVLKLTTREGYELRLTGNHKVLKVTAQTQKAQYTDWVATEELQPGDRILLHNHRDITPWDGDGTQEEGWLLGNLLGDGSLAKTPWNDTAVLRYWEESQNEMSHHAVSLLQLAVGYEPTTAEACYHTQLKHRVIASTGLAKLAAQFGIVPGQKRITSVIEEASYGFYQGFLQGFFDADGSVQGTQNKGISVRLAQSNLDSLKAVQRMLARMGIVSTIYQGRRPAGYRLMPDSDRKLAPYYCQAQHELVIANDNLYWFQQIIGFREPHKAEKLNRVLEGYKRKLNRERFAVTVASIDADGIEAVYDCTVPGPACFDANGLVAHNCGEILGQNFHCNLAEVHLNQIDPKDLKAQEEAFTAAALSVASLLNHQFMEPRYQQSRLEDPIVGVSFTGLFDFFVKAFGVEWLHWWAEGRPDTMKGLEFKQKEQQYLSRWKEIVHQAVWEYCDRHQLNRPNRCTTVQPAGTKSLLTNASPGWHPPKAQRFIRRITFRKNDPVALACMEYGYNIVPSQSDKDEEGNLLNDPFDPRCTEWLVEIPVRVPWADMPGADEIIIENFSALAQFDFYMQVQKYYTAHNTSATIELNEHEVEPLAQAIYGAIANDEGYISAALLARFNAPFPRLPFEKIDRETFDRLEAEVKQRQRTTDFYAALSRYDSGDLFEAGPAGCDSDKCMFPEQK
;
A
#
# COMPACT_ATOMS: atom_id res chain seq x y z
N MET A 1 -21.44 16.82 47.41
CA MET A 1 -20.16 16.94 48.14
C MET A 1 -19.37 15.69 47.86
N VAL A 2 -18.29 15.79 47.09
CA VAL A 2 -17.33 14.71 46.85
C VAL A 2 -15.99 15.21 47.39
N GLN A 3 -15.26 14.36 48.11
CA GLN A 3 -14.04 14.77 48.79
C GLN A 3 -12.96 15.17 47.77
N ASN A 4 -12.43 16.38 47.91
CA ASN A 4 -11.16 16.73 47.30
C ASN A 4 -10.09 15.81 47.89
N ILE A 5 -9.55 14.91 47.07
CA ILE A 5 -8.27 14.26 47.37
C ILE A 5 -7.21 15.28 47.01
N ASP A 6 -6.56 15.86 48.02
CA ASP A 6 -5.41 16.73 47.84
C ASP A 6 -4.33 15.99 47.04
N ARG A 7 -4.11 16.42 45.79
CA ARG A 7 -2.95 15.96 45.02
C ARG A 7 -1.71 16.67 45.59
N PRO A 8 -0.67 15.94 46.04
CA PRO A 8 0.60 16.58 46.37
C PRO A 8 1.13 17.27 45.12
N SER A 9 1.56 18.53 45.25
CA SER A 9 1.98 19.36 44.13
C SER A 9 3.29 18.83 43.52
N GLN A 10 3.19 18.05 42.45
CA GLN A 10 4.34 17.82 41.57
C GLN A 10 4.69 19.13 40.88
N THR A 11 5.91 19.63 41.11
CA THR A 11 6.43 20.88 40.52
C THR A 11 6.86 20.73 39.05
N SER A 12 6.71 19.52 38.48
CA SER A 12 7.03 19.19 37.10
C SER A 12 5.88 18.36 36.50
N PRO A 13 5.42 18.66 35.27
CA PRO A 13 4.40 17.86 34.58
C PRO A 13 4.94 16.53 34.02
N PHE A 14 6.26 16.34 34.01
CA PHE A 14 6.93 15.14 33.53
C PHE A 14 7.33 14.20 34.68
N PRO A 15 7.38 12.87 34.46
CA PRO A 15 7.78 11.89 35.48
C PRO A 15 9.17 12.18 36.04
N ALA A 16 9.35 12.01 37.35
CA ALA A 16 10.66 12.18 38.01
C ALA A 16 11.74 11.22 37.45
N SER A 17 11.34 10.08 36.89
CA SER A 17 12.20 9.14 36.16
C SER A 17 12.64 9.62 34.78
N ALA A 18 12.23 10.83 34.34
CA ALA A 18 12.53 11.39 33.04
C ALA A 18 13.28 12.74 33.14
N PRO A 19 14.54 12.74 33.63
CA PRO A 19 15.30 13.99 33.87
C PRO A 19 15.55 14.80 32.59
N ALA A 20 15.62 14.15 31.42
CA ALA A 20 15.76 14.82 30.13
C ALA A 20 14.46 15.50 29.61
N ALA A 21 13.30 15.25 30.23
CA ALA A 21 12.01 15.67 29.68
C ALA A 21 11.86 17.20 29.58
N ASN A 22 12.18 17.94 30.65
CA ASN A 22 12.12 19.41 30.66
C ASN A 22 12.98 20.05 29.55
N PRO A 23 14.31 19.81 29.47
CA PRO A 23 15.12 20.40 28.40
C PRO A 23 14.67 19.99 27.00
N VAL A 24 14.22 18.75 26.80
CA VAL A 24 13.72 18.27 25.50
C VAL A 24 12.39 18.94 25.13
N PHE A 25 11.47 19.11 26.08
CA PHE A 25 10.18 19.77 25.85
C PHE A 25 10.35 21.24 25.46
N TYR A 26 11.03 22.03 26.30
CA TYR A 26 11.13 23.48 26.11
C TYR A 26 11.89 23.86 24.83
N ARG A 27 12.88 23.06 24.40
CA ARG A 27 13.63 23.29 23.14
C ARG A 27 12.94 22.78 21.87
N THR A 28 11.84 22.01 21.96
CA THR A 28 11.28 21.28 20.80
C THR A 28 9.78 21.49 20.55
N TYR A 29 8.97 21.59 21.61
CA TYR A 29 7.50 21.59 21.49
C TYR A 29 6.83 22.85 22.06
N SER A 30 7.54 23.57 22.92
CA SER A 30 7.09 24.82 23.54
C SER A 30 7.41 26.04 22.67
N ARG A 31 6.40 26.78 22.22
CA ARG A 31 6.53 28.00 21.41
C ARG A 31 6.67 29.25 22.28
N LEU A 32 7.30 30.29 21.74
CA LEU A 32 7.44 31.61 22.38
C LEU A 32 6.50 32.65 21.72
N GLY A 33 5.65 33.31 22.51
CA GLY A 33 4.97 34.55 22.13
C GLY A 33 3.74 34.46 21.20
N GLU A 34 3.54 33.38 20.43
CA GLU A 34 2.38 33.26 19.52
C GLU A 34 1.07 32.88 20.21
N VAL A 35 1.13 32.04 21.24
CA VAL A 35 -0.04 31.45 21.94
C VAL A 35 -0.14 31.99 23.36
N ALA A 36 1.02 32.16 24.01
CA ALA A 36 1.16 32.83 25.28
C ALA A 36 2.00 34.11 25.09
N ALA A 37 1.34 35.27 25.12
CA ALA A 37 2.01 36.55 24.89
C ALA A 37 3.16 36.75 25.89
N ASN A 38 4.35 37.09 25.38
CA ASN A 38 5.57 37.40 26.14
C ASN A 38 6.08 36.28 27.09
N ARG A 39 5.69 35.01 26.88
CA ARG A 39 6.27 33.85 27.60
C ARG A 39 6.32 32.61 26.73
N ARG A 40 7.10 31.61 27.14
CA ARG A 40 7.08 30.27 26.53
C ARG A 40 5.89 29.44 27.01
N GLU A 41 5.38 28.57 26.16
CA GLU A 41 4.30 27.62 26.50
C GLU A 41 4.74 26.61 27.59
N THR A 42 3.91 26.40 28.60
CA THR A 42 4.02 25.26 29.53
C THR A 42 3.50 23.97 28.87
N TRP A 43 3.69 22.82 29.52
CA TRP A 43 3.10 21.56 29.06
C TRP A 43 1.57 21.63 28.92
N ASP A 44 0.91 22.34 29.84
CA ASP A 44 -0.54 22.49 29.83
C ASP A 44 -1.02 23.39 28.68
N ASP A 45 -0.29 24.48 28.39
CA ASP A 45 -0.58 25.34 27.21
C ASP A 45 -0.48 24.53 25.90
N VAL A 46 0.58 23.72 25.75
CA VAL A 46 0.74 22.83 24.58
C VAL A 46 -0.37 21.78 24.52
N CYS A 47 -0.75 21.17 25.65
CA CYS A 47 -1.87 20.24 25.69
C CYS A 47 -3.16 20.90 25.21
N ASP A 48 -3.56 22.04 25.79
CA ASP A 48 -4.82 22.68 25.46
C ASP A 48 -4.87 23.17 24.01
N ARG A 49 -3.77 23.74 23.49
CA ARG A 49 -3.66 24.09 22.05
C ARG A 49 -3.84 22.87 21.15
N THR A 50 -3.05 21.81 21.38
CA THR A 50 -3.01 20.63 20.50
C THR A 50 -4.29 19.81 20.55
N LEU A 51 -4.92 19.70 21.72
CA LEU A 51 -6.23 19.07 21.92
C LEU A 51 -7.34 19.88 21.25
N SER A 52 -7.37 21.21 21.41
CA SER A 52 -8.33 22.09 20.72
C SER A 52 -8.28 21.88 19.21
N GLY A 53 -7.07 21.82 18.63
CA GLY A 53 -6.87 21.50 17.22
C GLY A 53 -7.43 20.13 16.81
N ILE A 54 -7.14 19.06 17.58
CA ILE A 54 -7.64 17.70 17.29
C ILE A 54 -9.17 17.63 17.41
N ILE A 55 -9.75 18.19 18.47
CA ILE A 55 -11.20 18.16 18.72
C ILE A 55 -11.96 18.91 17.62
N LYS A 56 -11.48 20.09 17.22
CA LYS A 56 -12.05 20.90 16.13
C LYS A 56 -11.95 20.19 14.78
N LEU A 57 -10.76 19.67 14.43
CA LEU A 57 -10.52 19.01 13.15
C LEU A 57 -11.26 17.66 13.05
N GLY A 58 -11.21 16.86 14.11
CA GLY A 58 -11.81 15.53 14.20
C GLY A 58 -13.31 15.51 14.50
N LYS A 59 -13.92 16.69 14.78
CA LYS A 59 -15.34 16.84 15.13
C LYS A 59 -15.76 15.86 16.24
N LEU A 60 -14.92 15.79 17.28
CA LEU A 60 -15.02 14.77 18.33
C LEU A 60 -16.17 15.04 19.31
N THR A 61 -16.72 13.96 19.87
CA THR A 61 -17.68 14.04 20.98
C THR A 61 -16.99 14.47 22.28
N GLU A 62 -17.77 14.95 23.25
CA GLU A 62 -17.26 15.32 24.58
C GLU A 62 -16.53 14.15 25.25
N SER A 63 -17.04 12.91 25.14
CA SER A 63 -16.39 11.70 25.67
C SER A 63 -15.04 11.38 25.01
N GLU A 64 -14.91 11.61 23.70
CA GLU A 64 -13.65 11.41 22.97
C GLU A 64 -12.63 12.50 23.31
N ALA A 65 -13.10 13.75 23.45
CA ALA A 65 -12.30 14.88 23.90
C ALA A 65 -11.76 14.67 25.32
N ASP A 66 -12.60 14.22 26.26
CA ASP A 66 -12.20 13.90 27.63
C ASP A 66 -11.23 12.72 27.70
N LEU A 67 -11.41 11.69 26.86
CA LEU A 67 -10.47 10.58 26.73
C LEU A 67 -9.08 11.08 26.28
N LEU A 68 -9.01 11.80 25.16
CA LEU A 68 -7.77 12.40 24.66
C LEU A 68 -7.10 13.30 25.70
N LYS A 69 -7.87 14.18 26.34
CA LYS A 69 -7.38 15.11 27.36
C LYS A 69 -6.74 14.37 28.54
N ARG A 70 -7.36 13.30 29.03
CA ARG A 70 -6.78 12.47 30.11
C ARG A 70 -5.52 11.74 29.64
N MET A 71 -5.56 11.09 28.49
CA MET A 71 -4.42 10.29 28.00
C MET A 71 -3.20 11.15 27.64
N GLN A 72 -3.40 12.33 27.06
CA GLN A 72 -2.31 13.25 26.73
C GLN A 72 -1.71 13.90 27.99
N ARG A 73 -2.54 14.41 28.91
CA ARG A 73 -2.03 15.05 30.14
C ARG A 73 -1.33 14.08 31.09
N ASN A 74 -1.74 12.80 31.09
CA ASN A 74 -1.03 11.73 31.81
C ASN A 74 0.19 11.17 31.05
N LEU A 75 0.52 11.69 29.86
CA LEU A 75 1.60 11.21 28.99
C LEU A 75 1.44 9.73 28.57
N TYR A 76 0.22 9.18 28.56
CA TYR A 76 -0.05 7.80 28.14
C TYR A 76 -0.17 7.67 26.61
N SER A 77 -0.72 8.70 25.95
CA SER A 77 -0.90 8.75 24.51
C SER A 77 -0.65 10.15 23.99
N LEU A 78 0.30 10.31 23.06
CA LEU A 78 0.69 11.59 22.48
C LEU A 78 0.50 11.59 20.95
N PRO A 79 0.09 12.73 20.35
CA PRO A 79 0.03 12.86 18.91
C PRO A 79 1.45 12.86 18.28
N SER A 80 1.55 13.12 16.97
CA SER A 80 2.86 13.24 16.31
C SER A 80 3.68 14.36 16.96
N GLY A 81 5.02 14.22 16.97
CA GLY A 81 5.90 15.29 17.44
C GLY A 81 5.74 16.57 16.63
N ARG A 82 5.29 16.46 15.38
CA ARG A 82 4.89 17.61 14.58
C ARG A 82 3.61 18.27 15.10
N TRP A 83 2.59 17.49 15.40
CA TRP A 83 1.32 18.03 15.92
C TRP A 83 1.52 18.71 17.28
N LEU A 84 2.38 18.19 18.15
CA LEU A 84 2.76 18.91 19.39
C LEU A 84 3.29 20.34 19.09
N TRP A 85 4.08 20.50 18.01
CA TRP A 85 4.65 21.78 17.60
C TRP A 85 3.69 22.72 16.86
N VAL A 86 2.84 22.23 15.94
CA VAL A 86 2.01 23.09 15.06
C VAL A 86 0.50 22.92 15.23
N GLY A 87 0.03 21.81 15.82
CA GLY A 87 -1.39 21.53 15.99
C GLY A 87 -2.07 22.62 16.80
N GLY A 88 -3.26 23.05 16.36
CA GLY A 88 -4.02 24.15 16.97
C GLY A 88 -3.44 25.56 16.78
N THR A 89 -2.41 25.74 15.94
CA THR A 89 -1.94 27.09 15.54
C THR A 89 -2.68 27.55 14.27
N GLU A 90 -2.88 28.86 14.11
CA GLU A 90 -3.44 29.44 12.87
C GLU A 90 -2.65 29.07 11.61
N TRP A 91 -1.36 28.77 11.73
CA TRP A 91 -0.53 28.31 10.62
C TRP A 91 -0.97 26.95 10.10
N ALA A 92 -1.28 26.02 11.00
CA ALA A 92 -1.72 24.65 10.66
C ALA A 92 -3.18 24.57 10.20
N GLU A 93 -4.00 25.59 10.44
CA GLU A 93 -5.39 25.63 9.93
C GLU A 93 -5.47 25.97 8.43
N ARG A 94 -4.37 26.41 7.81
CA ARG A 94 -4.34 26.80 6.39
C ARG A 94 -4.02 25.60 5.48
N PRO A 95 -4.83 25.32 4.44
CA PRO A 95 -4.66 24.14 3.58
C PRO A 95 -3.27 24.01 2.94
N GLU A 96 -2.61 25.13 2.61
CA GLU A 96 -1.26 25.15 2.04
C GLU A 96 -0.17 24.69 3.01
N ASN A 97 -0.46 24.56 4.32
CA ASN A 97 0.46 24.11 5.36
C ASN A 97 0.09 22.73 5.94
N PHE A 98 -1.00 22.08 5.50
CA PHE A 98 -1.45 20.80 6.08
C PHE A 98 -0.38 19.70 6.02
N SER A 99 0.41 19.63 4.95
CA SER A 99 1.55 18.71 4.85
C SER A 99 2.56 18.89 5.99
N GLY A 100 2.73 20.13 6.45
CA GLY A 100 3.57 20.49 7.59
C GLY A 100 3.03 20.05 8.96
N ALA A 101 1.83 19.46 9.04
CA ALA A 101 1.30 18.80 10.25
C ALA A 101 1.77 17.33 10.39
N TYR A 102 2.35 16.75 9.33
CA TYR A 102 2.83 15.38 9.28
C TYR A 102 4.36 15.29 9.42
N ASN A 103 4.89 14.12 9.79
CA ASN A 103 6.33 13.95 10.03
C ASN A 103 7.14 13.67 8.74
N CYS A 104 6.52 12.99 7.77
CA CYS A 104 7.18 12.35 6.63
C CYS A 104 6.21 12.14 5.45
N THR A 105 6.76 12.07 4.25
CA THR A 105 6.06 11.64 3.01
C THR A 105 6.78 10.49 2.31
N SER A 106 6.09 9.83 1.38
CA SER A 106 6.70 9.09 0.27
C SER A 106 6.05 9.56 -1.04
N THR A 107 6.85 9.82 -2.09
CA THR A 107 6.40 10.44 -3.34
C THR A 107 7.13 9.85 -4.54
N ASN A 108 6.39 9.54 -5.60
CA ASN A 108 6.97 9.06 -6.86
C ASN A 108 7.48 10.25 -7.68
N VAL A 109 8.70 10.17 -8.20
CA VAL A 109 9.29 11.24 -9.01
C VAL A 109 9.01 10.96 -10.49
N VAL A 110 7.95 11.58 -11.00
CA VAL A 110 7.46 11.41 -12.40
C VAL A 110 7.54 12.70 -13.23
N ASP A 111 7.68 13.87 -12.60
CA ASP A 111 7.71 15.19 -13.25
C ASP A 111 8.47 16.24 -12.42
N TRP A 112 8.73 17.41 -12.99
CA TRP A 112 9.44 18.52 -12.30
C TRP A 112 8.68 19.09 -11.09
N ARG A 113 7.35 19.00 -11.07
CA ARG A 113 6.55 19.42 -9.91
C ARG A 113 6.81 18.51 -8.71
N ALA A 114 7.17 17.24 -8.89
CA ALA A 114 7.58 16.37 -7.79
C ALA A 114 8.86 16.88 -7.08
N PHE A 115 9.83 17.45 -7.83
CA PHE A 115 11.03 18.06 -7.24
C PHE A 115 10.70 19.34 -6.47
N GLY A 116 9.90 20.23 -7.06
CA GLY A 116 9.40 21.42 -6.36
C GLY A 116 8.66 21.08 -5.07
N LEU A 117 7.81 20.05 -5.11
CA LEU A 117 7.08 19.52 -3.96
C LEU A 117 8.01 18.95 -2.87
N MET A 118 9.13 18.31 -3.22
CA MET A 118 10.12 17.85 -2.23
C MET A 118 10.79 19.04 -1.52
N MET A 119 11.15 20.08 -2.25
CA MET A 119 11.69 21.32 -1.65
C MET A 119 10.65 21.97 -0.73
N ASP A 120 9.38 22.02 -1.15
CA ASP A 120 8.28 22.60 -0.39
C ASP A 120 8.04 21.89 0.96
N LEU A 121 8.03 20.55 0.92
CA LEU A 121 7.92 19.70 2.10
C LEU A 121 9.12 19.87 3.04
N ALA A 122 10.34 19.94 2.50
CA ALA A 122 11.53 20.23 3.29
C ALA A 122 11.46 21.61 3.95
N MET A 123 10.93 22.64 3.28
CA MET A 123 10.71 23.98 3.86
C MET A 123 9.60 23.99 4.92
N MET A 124 8.61 23.11 4.83
CA MET A 124 7.71 22.81 5.94
C MET A 124 8.34 21.90 7.01
N GLY A 125 9.63 21.55 6.88
CA GLY A 125 10.36 20.66 7.79
C GLY A 125 9.87 19.21 7.80
N CYS A 126 9.06 18.78 6.82
CA CYS A 126 8.60 17.41 6.67
C CYS A 126 9.75 16.55 6.11
N GLY A 127 9.89 15.31 6.60
CA GLY A 127 10.81 14.33 6.01
C GLY A 127 10.39 13.98 4.58
N THR A 128 11.35 13.90 3.66
CA THR A 128 11.11 13.71 2.22
C THR A 128 11.48 12.29 1.79
N GLY A 129 10.49 11.42 1.62
CA GLY A 129 10.67 10.13 0.93
C GLY A 129 10.43 10.30 -0.56
N ALA A 130 11.41 9.89 -1.38
CA ALA A 130 11.32 9.93 -2.84
C ALA A 130 11.58 8.55 -3.44
N VAL A 131 10.69 8.11 -4.33
CA VAL A 131 10.81 6.86 -5.08
C VAL A 131 11.41 7.16 -6.45
N LEU A 132 12.63 6.68 -6.66
CA LEU A 132 13.51 6.97 -7.79
C LEU A 132 13.72 5.72 -8.67
N GLU A 133 12.75 4.81 -8.68
CA GLU A 133 12.73 3.63 -9.55
C GLU A 133 12.58 4.02 -11.03
N PRO A 134 13.19 3.27 -11.98
CA PRO A 134 13.11 3.55 -13.42
C PRO A 134 11.68 3.73 -13.95
N LYS A 135 10.71 2.98 -13.43
CA LYS A 135 9.28 3.08 -13.83
C LYS A 135 8.66 4.46 -13.59
N TYR A 136 9.23 5.27 -12.69
CA TYR A 136 8.80 6.65 -12.43
C TYR A 136 9.71 7.65 -13.12
N ILE A 137 11.03 7.58 -12.91
CA ILE A 137 11.96 8.59 -13.41
C ILE A 137 12.07 8.61 -14.94
N ASN A 138 11.82 7.48 -15.62
CA ASN A 138 11.78 7.42 -17.09
C ASN A 138 10.55 8.13 -17.69
N GLN A 139 9.65 8.70 -16.88
CA GLN A 139 8.58 9.58 -17.32
C GLN A 139 9.05 11.04 -17.46
N LEU A 140 10.21 11.40 -16.89
CA LEU A 140 10.81 12.72 -17.04
C LEU A 140 11.28 12.95 -18.49
N PRO A 141 11.08 14.15 -19.08
CA PRO A 141 11.59 14.45 -20.40
C PRO A 141 13.12 14.42 -20.46
N ALA A 142 13.68 14.08 -21.64
CA ALA A 142 15.12 14.14 -21.88
C ALA A 142 15.61 15.61 -21.84
N ILE A 143 16.75 15.85 -21.20
CA ILE A 143 17.35 17.18 -21.10
C ILE A 143 17.76 17.66 -22.49
N ARG A 144 17.33 18.86 -22.88
CA ARG A 144 17.53 19.39 -24.24
C ARG A 144 18.24 20.74 -24.28
N ASN A 145 18.09 21.56 -23.23
CA ASN A 145 18.59 22.92 -23.19
C ASN A 145 19.81 23.02 -22.25
N PRO A 146 21.00 23.39 -22.77
CA PRO A 146 22.13 23.80 -21.92
C PRO A 146 21.75 25.07 -21.15
N LEU A 147 21.85 25.04 -19.82
CA LEU A 147 21.56 26.18 -18.96
C LEU A 147 22.85 26.91 -18.56
N VAL A 148 22.91 28.21 -18.82
CA VAL A 148 23.97 29.11 -18.35
C VAL A 148 23.39 30.03 -17.29
N VAL A 149 23.59 29.68 -16.02
CA VAL A 149 23.07 30.41 -14.86
C VAL A 149 24.01 31.55 -14.46
N LYS A 150 23.41 32.70 -14.11
CA LYS A 150 24.09 33.83 -13.49
C LYS A 150 23.20 34.39 -12.38
N ILE A 151 23.74 34.49 -11.16
CA ILE A 151 23.04 35.18 -10.07
C ILE A 151 23.17 36.69 -10.27
N VAL A 152 22.07 37.42 -10.09
CA VAL A 152 21.99 38.88 -10.12
C VAL A 152 21.25 39.38 -8.88
N GLY A 153 21.46 40.64 -8.51
CA GLY A 153 20.96 41.18 -7.23
C GLY A 153 21.68 40.58 -6.02
N GLU A 154 21.71 41.33 -4.91
CA GLU A 154 22.21 40.82 -3.62
C GLU A 154 21.04 40.63 -2.66
N ILE A 155 21.09 39.56 -1.87
CA ILE A 155 20.03 39.19 -0.91
C ILE A 155 19.76 40.38 0.03
N GLY A 156 18.50 40.75 0.18
CA GLY A 156 18.06 41.84 1.06
C GLY A 156 18.24 43.26 0.50
N THR A 157 18.64 43.42 -0.77
CA THR A 157 18.74 44.74 -1.42
C THR A 157 17.38 45.41 -1.66
N VAL A 158 16.30 44.65 -1.81
CA VAL A 158 14.95 45.20 -1.91
C VAL A 158 14.39 45.48 -0.51
N PRO A 159 13.93 46.73 -0.22
CA PRO A 159 13.33 47.10 1.06
C PRO A 159 12.14 46.20 1.44
N PRO A 160 11.92 45.87 2.74
CA PRO A 160 10.88 44.93 3.17
C PRO A 160 9.46 45.23 2.69
N ASP A 161 9.12 46.50 2.47
CA ASP A 161 7.84 46.98 1.93
C ASP A 161 7.65 46.76 0.42
N GLN A 162 8.73 46.44 -0.29
CA GLN A 162 8.79 46.31 -1.75
C GLN A 162 9.19 44.90 -2.22
N ARG A 163 9.52 43.98 -1.29
CA ARG A 163 9.84 42.59 -1.61
C ARG A 163 8.62 41.89 -2.21
N GLN A 164 8.84 41.12 -3.28
CA GLN A 164 7.80 40.30 -3.88
C GLN A 164 7.70 38.97 -3.14
N ASP A 165 6.50 38.54 -2.72
CA ASP A 165 6.32 37.21 -2.10
C ASP A 165 6.43 36.06 -3.12
N ARG A 166 6.06 36.30 -4.38
CA ARG A 166 5.96 35.29 -5.44
C ARG A 166 7.05 35.50 -6.49
N THR A 167 7.56 34.40 -7.02
CA THR A 167 8.55 34.43 -8.10
C THR A 167 7.92 34.87 -9.42
N GLU A 168 8.56 35.82 -10.10
CA GLU A 168 8.23 36.28 -11.44
C GLU A 168 9.24 35.70 -12.45
N VAL A 169 8.76 35.21 -13.59
CA VAL A 169 9.61 34.62 -14.64
C VAL A 169 9.36 35.34 -15.96
N ILE A 170 10.39 35.97 -16.50
CA ILE A 170 10.33 36.80 -17.72
C ILE A 170 11.15 36.12 -18.82
N PHE A 171 10.57 36.00 -20.02
CA PHE A 171 11.16 35.31 -21.17
C PHE A 171 11.52 36.31 -22.28
N GLU A 172 12.78 36.38 -22.66
CA GLU A 172 13.32 37.27 -23.70
C GLU A 172 14.19 36.48 -24.69
N GLY A 173 13.53 35.84 -25.68
CA GLY A 173 14.20 34.92 -26.60
C GLY A 173 14.81 33.74 -25.84
N ASN A 174 16.12 33.49 -25.99
CA ASN A 174 16.86 32.48 -25.23
C ASN A 174 17.36 32.97 -23.85
N ARG A 175 16.85 34.11 -23.35
CA ARG A 175 17.15 34.59 -21.99
C ARG A 175 15.93 34.48 -21.10
N VAL A 176 16.16 34.10 -19.85
CA VAL A 176 15.11 33.99 -18.83
C VAL A 176 15.59 34.70 -17.57
N LEU A 177 14.78 35.64 -17.07
CA LEU A 177 15.00 36.29 -15.78
C LEU A 177 14.02 35.71 -14.77
N ILE A 178 14.55 35.10 -13.71
CA ILE A 178 13.80 34.55 -12.58
C ILE A 178 13.99 35.50 -11.39
N LYS A 179 12.98 36.32 -11.06
CA LYS A 179 12.99 37.14 -9.84
C LYS A 179 12.41 36.33 -8.69
N VAL A 180 13.24 35.99 -7.71
CA VAL A 180 12.88 35.03 -6.65
C VAL A 180 12.09 35.74 -5.54
N GLY A 181 10.89 35.22 -5.25
CA GLY A 181 10.03 35.76 -4.21
C GLY A 181 10.46 35.39 -2.78
N ASP A 182 10.20 36.28 -1.82
CA ASP A 182 10.53 36.16 -0.39
C ASP A 182 9.56 35.25 0.41
N SER A 183 9.18 34.12 -0.19
CA SER A 183 8.33 33.12 0.45
C SER A 183 8.76 31.69 0.10
N ARG A 184 8.27 30.72 0.90
CA ARG A 184 8.39 29.27 0.61
C ARG A 184 8.00 28.96 -0.84
N GLN A 185 6.85 29.45 -1.28
CA GLN A 185 6.37 29.21 -2.65
C GLN A 185 7.23 29.93 -3.69
N GLY A 186 7.79 31.10 -3.37
CA GLY A 186 8.76 31.80 -4.22
C GLY A 186 9.98 30.91 -4.53
N TRP A 187 10.63 30.39 -3.49
CA TRP A 187 11.81 29.54 -3.62
C TRP A 187 11.52 28.22 -4.35
N VAL A 188 10.38 27.60 -4.03
CA VAL A 188 9.92 26.37 -4.70
C VAL A 188 9.68 26.61 -6.20
N THR A 189 9.00 27.71 -6.54
CA THR A 189 8.72 28.06 -7.94
C THR A 189 9.98 28.43 -8.70
N SER A 190 10.95 29.14 -8.12
CA SER A 190 12.20 29.48 -8.81
C SER A 190 13.09 28.26 -9.07
N TYR A 191 13.18 27.35 -8.09
CA TYR A 191 13.87 26.07 -8.25
C TYR A 191 13.20 25.18 -9.31
N GLN A 192 11.88 24.98 -9.22
CA GLN A 192 11.14 24.19 -10.22
C GLN A 192 11.26 24.79 -11.63
N THR A 193 11.17 26.12 -11.77
CA THR A 193 11.36 26.82 -13.05
C THR A 193 12.71 26.48 -13.67
N LEU A 194 13.81 26.50 -12.90
CA LEU A 194 15.13 26.15 -13.42
C LEU A 194 15.17 24.72 -13.99
N LEU A 195 14.54 23.76 -13.31
CA LEU A 195 14.48 22.38 -13.81
C LEU A 195 13.67 22.29 -15.10
N GLU A 196 12.49 22.93 -15.15
CA GLU A 196 11.61 22.94 -16.32
C GLU A 196 12.31 23.51 -17.56
N LEU A 197 13.07 24.62 -17.41
CA LEU A 197 13.84 25.25 -18.49
C LEU A 197 14.81 24.29 -19.20
N SER A 198 15.34 23.28 -18.50
CA SER A 198 16.26 22.29 -19.09
C SER A 198 15.59 21.38 -20.15
N THR A 199 14.26 21.31 -20.13
CA THR A 199 13.42 20.45 -20.99
C THR A 199 12.37 21.22 -21.80
N ASP A 200 12.26 22.53 -21.58
CA ASP A 200 11.26 23.40 -22.19
C ASP A 200 11.41 23.46 -23.73
N GLU A 201 10.31 23.16 -24.42
CA GLU A 201 10.27 23.07 -25.88
C GLU A 201 10.35 24.41 -26.61
N ARG A 202 10.18 25.53 -25.88
CA ARG A 202 10.30 26.89 -26.42
C ARG A 202 11.71 27.23 -26.89
N PHE A 203 12.72 26.46 -26.46
CA PHE A 203 14.12 26.67 -26.80
C PHE A 203 14.68 25.53 -27.65
N SER A 204 15.70 25.87 -28.45
CA SER A 204 16.40 24.96 -29.36
C SER A 204 17.92 25.10 -29.27
N GLY A 205 18.44 25.40 -28.07
CA GLY A 205 19.85 25.70 -27.84
C GLY A 205 20.11 26.19 -26.42
N GLU A 206 21.25 26.85 -26.21
CA GLU A 206 21.63 27.41 -24.90
C GLU A 206 20.60 28.44 -24.40
N VAL A 207 20.27 28.35 -23.11
CA VAL A 207 19.37 29.25 -22.39
C VAL A 207 20.18 29.99 -21.30
N GLY A 208 20.26 31.30 -21.42
CA GLY A 208 20.86 32.16 -20.40
C GLY A 208 19.84 32.46 -19.30
N VAL A 209 20.13 32.06 -18.06
CA VAL A 209 19.23 32.22 -16.91
C VAL A 209 19.83 33.20 -15.91
N GLU A 210 19.24 34.39 -15.81
CA GLU A 210 19.55 35.34 -14.74
C GLU A 210 18.61 35.11 -13.56
N VAL A 211 19.15 34.93 -12.36
CA VAL A 211 18.37 34.67 -11.14
C VAL A 211 18.54 35.86 -10.18
N ASP A 212 17.49 36.66 -10.01
CA ASP A 212 17.47 37.83 -9.14
C ASP A 212 17.03 37.45 -7.72
N LEU A 213 17.93 37.61 -6.76
CA LEU A 213 17.69 37.31 -5.33
C LEU A 213 17.38 38.56 -4.48
N GLY A 214 17.25 39.74 -5.09
CA GLY A 214 17.12 41.01 -4.37
C GLY A 214 15.95 41.09 -3.39
N SER A 215 14.83 40.41 -3.71
CA SER A 215 13.66 40.32 -2.82
C SER A 215 13.84 39.39 -1.63
N VAL A 216 14.74 38.41 -1.68
CA VAL A 216 14.90 37.43 -0.60
C VAL A 216 15.45 38.10 0.66
N ARG A 217 14.82 37.87 1.82
CA ARG A 217 15.24 38.46 3.10
C ARG A 217 16.63 38.01 3.55
N PRO A 218 17.42 38.88 4.21
CA PRO A 218 18.75 38.52 4.72
C PRO A 218 18.69 37.54 5.90
N ALA A 219 19.85 36.95 6.22
CA ALA A 219 19.99 36.05 7.35
C ALA A 219 19.71 36.77 8.69
N GLY A 220 19.02 36.09 9.61
CA GLY A 220 18.63 36.61 10.92
C GLY A 220 17.27 37.32 10.97
N GLU A 221 16.60 37.54 9.83
CA GLU A 221 15.23 38.07 9.82
C GLU A 221 14.21 36.98 10.22
N ARG A 222 13.24 37.31 11.08
CA ARG A 222 12.28 36.33 11.64
C ARG A 222 11.35 35.76 10.56
N LEU A 223 11.19 34.44 10.59
CA LEU A 223 10.22 33.72 9.74
C LEU A 223 8.84 33.75 10.41
N LYS A 224 7.78 34.00 9.61
CA LYS A 224 6.40 34.06 10.10
C LYS A 224 5.82 32.63 10.18
N GLY A 225 5.42 32.18 11.38
CA GLY A 225 4.72 30.92 11.64
C GLY A 225 5.60 29.66 11.77
N PHE A 226 6.66 29.51 10.96
CA PHE A 226 7.53 28.32 10.99
C PHE A 226 8.99 28.65 10.67
N GLY A 227 9.93 28.03 11.41
CA GLY A 227 11.37 28.05 11.10
C GLY A 227 12.28 28.99 11.90
N GLY A 228 11.75 29.82 12.81
CA GLY A 228 12.58 30.72 13.64
C GLY A 228 13.12 31.92 12.87
N MET A 229 14.38 31.85 12.43
CA MET A 229 15.09 32.94 11.73
C MET A 229 15.63 32.48 10.38
N ALA A 230 15.49 33.30 9.33
CA ALA A 230 15.93 33.00 7.97
C ALA A 230 17.46 32.88 7.84
N ASN A 231 17.94 32.08 6.87
CA ASN A 231 19.36 31.96 6.52
C ASN A 231 19.58 31.52 5.05
N PRO A 232 19.41 32.40 4.06
CA PRO A 232 19.45 32.04 2.63
C PRO A 232 20.86 31.73 2.06
N ILE A 233 21.87 31.50 2.90
CA ILE A 233 23.29 31.49 2.50
C ILE A 233 23.65 30.47 1.40
N ARG A 234 22.96 29.33 1.30
CA ARG A 234 23.18 28.32 0.24
C ARG A 234 22.30 28.50 -1.01
N LEU A 235 21.34 29.43 -0.99
CA LEU A 235 20.40 29.65 -2.11
C LEU A 235 21.07 30.15 -3.41
N PRO A 236 22.04 31.10 -3.41
CA PRO A 236 22.69 31.53 -4.64
C PRO A 236 23.34 30.38 -5.40
N GLY A 237 24.12 29.55 -4.71
CA GLY A 237 24.83 28.43 -5.34
C GLY A 237 23.95 27.24 -5.74
N LEU A 238 22.67 27.19 -5.30
CA LEU A 238 21.75 26.10 -5.65
C LEU A 238 21.57 26.02 -7.17
N TYR A 239 21.24 27.16 -7.80
CA TYR A 239 20.91 27.21 -9.22
C TYR A 239 22.08 26.77 -10.12
N GLU A 240 23.31 27.18 -9.79
CA GLU A 240 24.51 26.78 -10.52
C GLU A 240 24.82 25.28 -10.39
N ARG A 241 24.60 24.69 -9.21
CA ARG A 241 24.81 23.25 -9.00
C ARG A 241 23.75 22.42 -9.71
N CYS A 242 22.48 22.82 -9.65
CA CYS A 242 21.40 22.18 -10.41
C CYS A 242 21.64 22.26 -11.93
N ALA A 243 21.99 23.44 -12.46
CA ALA A 243 22.32 23.59 -13.89
C ALA A 243 23.52 22.71 -14.31
N ARG A 244 24.54 22.56 -13.46
CA ARG A 244 25.67 21.66 -13.71
C ARG A 244 25.26 20.19 -13.78
N ILE A 245 24.34 19.74 -12.93
CA ILE A 245 23.80 18.36 -12.96
C ILE A 245 22.99 18.15 -14.25
N LEU A 246 22.06 19.07 -14.56
CA LEU A 246 21.22 19.00 -15.76
C LEU A 246 22.07 19.00 -17.05
N ASN A 247 23.09 19.86 -17.13
CA ASN A 247 23.97 19.96 -18.29
C ASN A 247 24.81 18.68 -18.54
N LYS A 248 25.07 17.85 -17.52
CA LYS A 248 25.71 16.52 -17.70
C LYS A 248 24.79 15.49 -18.39
N ALA A 249 23.51 15.80 -18.56
CA ALA A 249 22.49 14.91 -19.12
C ALA A 249 21.89 15.39 -20.46
N ILE A 250 22.44 16.43 -21.09
CA ILE A 250 21.97 16.92 -22.41
C ILE A 250 21.92 15.77 -23.43
N GLY A 251 20.78 15.62 -24.09
CA GLY A 251 20.49 14.57 -25.07
C GLY A 251 19.94 13.26 -24.49
N ARG A 252 19.76 13.15 -23.17
CA ARG A 252 19.22 11.95 -22.50
C ARG A 252 18.32 12.31 -21.31
N GLN A 253 17.63 11.30 -20.77
CA GLN A 253 16.96 11.41 -19.48
C GLN A 253 17.97 11.42 -18.32
N LEU A 254 17.56 11.97 -17.18
CA LEU A 254 18.31 11.87 -15.93
C LEU A 254 18.33 10.42 -15.44
N ASN A 255 19.44 10.00 -14.85
CA ASN A 255 19.48 8.76 -14.08
C ASN A 255 19.01 8.98 -12.63
N SER A 256 18.82 7.89 -11.91
CA SER A 256 18.34 7.88 -10.52
C SER A 256 19.21 8.70 -9.55
N VAL A 257 20.53 8.68 -9.72
CA VAL A 257 21.48 9.45 -8.89
C VAL A 257 21.42 10.95 -9.22
N GLU A 258 21.25 11.33 -10.49
CA GLU A 258 21.07 12.73 -10.88
C GLU A 258 19.73 13.29 -10.35
N CYS A 259 18.65 12.50 -10.41
CA CYS A 259 17.39 12.83 -9.75
C CYS A 259 17.56 12.97 -8.23
N CYS A 260 18.32 12.07 -7.60
CA CYS A 260 18.64 12.15 -6.17
C CYS A 260 19.38 13.44 -5.81
N LEU A 261 20.47 13.75 -6.53
CA LEU A 261 21.27 14.96 -6.34
C LEU A 261 20.43 16.23 -6.49
N LEU A 262 19.54 16.33 -7.48
CA LEU A 262 18.69 17.52 -7.64
C LEU A 262 17.77 17.75 -6.44
N ILE A 263 17.19 16.69 -5.86
CA ILE A 263 16.35 16.78 -4.66
C ILE A 263 17.20 17.14 -3.43
N ASP A 264 18.36 16.50 -3.30
CA ASP A 264 19.22 16.64 -2.13
C ASP A 264 19.99 17.97 -2.10
N GLU A 265 20.26 18.58 -3.26
CA GLU A 265 20.73 19.96 -3.37
C GLU A 265 19.72 20.97 -2.83
N ALA A 266 18.44 20.80 -3.18
CA ALA A 266 17.37 21.63 -2.63
C ALA A 266 17.23 21.41 -1.11
N ALA A 267 17.32 20.15 -0.65
CA ALA A 267 17.33 19.83 0.78
C ALA A 267 18.50 20.48 1.53
N ALA A 268 19.72 20.41 0.99
CA ALA A 268 20.91 21.02 1.58
C ALA A 268 20.80 22.56 1.64
N CYS A 269 20.17 23.18 0.65
CA CYS A 269 19.84 24.60 0.67
C CYS A 269 18.86 24.94 1.81
N VAL A 270 17.81 24.14 2.00
CA VAL A 270 16.80 24.36 3.04
C VAL A 270 17.35 24.14 4.46
N VAL A 271 18.23 23.14 4.66
CA VAL A 271 18.87 22.89 5.97
C VAL A 271 19.80 24.02 6.38
N ALA A 272 20.58 24.57 5.44
CA ALA A 272 21.34 25.79 5.68
C ALA A 272 20.42 27.00 5.98
N GLY A 273 19.17 26.96 5.54
CA GLY A 273 18.07 27.90 5.84
C GLY A 273 17.63 28.00 7.31
N ASN A 274 18.34 27.38 8.26
CA ASN A 274 17.95 27.16 9.67
C ASN A 274 16.68 26.31 9.87
N ILE A 275 16.12 25.74 8.80
CA ILE A 275 14.97 24.83 8.92
C ILE A 275 15.51 23.46 9.32
N ARG A 276 14.97 22.91 10.42
CA ARG A 276 15.38 21.66 11.09
C ARG A 276 15.71 20.56 10.07
N ARG A 277 16.90 19.94 10.22
CA ARG A 277 17.49 18.87 9.38
C ARG A 277 16.47 18.17 8.47
N SER A 278 16.63 18.35 7.16
CA SER A 278 15.97 17.53 6.14
C SER A 278 16.32 16.07 6.43
N ALA A 279 15.30 15.25 6.62
CA ALA A 279 15.42 13.82 6.77
C ALA A 279 14.94 13.19 5.47
N GLY A 280 15.88 12.94 4.54
CA GLY A 280 15.60 12.30 3.28
C GLY A 280 15.64 10.77 3.36
N MET A 281 14.78 10.12 2.60
CA MET A 281 14.94 8.71 2.23
C MET A 281 14.78 8.59 0.71
N ARG A 282 15.65 7.81 0.07
CA ARG A 282 15.69 7.64 -1.38
C ARG A 282 15.56 6.15 -1.67
N GLN A 283 14.46 5.79 -2.31
CA GLN A 283 14.08 4.41 -2.62
C GLN A 283 14.44 4.14 -4.08
N PHE A 284 15.35 3.20 -4.30
CA PHE A 284 15.85 2.81 -5.62
C PHE A 284 15.50 1.36 -5.91
N ASP A 285 15.40 0.99 -7.18
CA ASP A 285 15.24 -0.40 -7.58
C ASP A 285 16.46 -1.25 -7.13
N SER A 286 16.25 -2.49 -6.72
CA SER A 286 17.32 -3.37 -6.25
C SER A 286 18.41 -3.64 -7.29
N GLU A 287 18.08 -3.57 -8.58
CA GLU A 287 18.99 -3.79 -9.71
C GLU A 287 19.75 -2.51 -10.13
N ASP A 288 19.44 -1.35 -9.52
CA ASP A 288 20.12 -0.08 -9.83
C ASP A 288 21.52 -0.03 -9.19
N THR A 289 22.49 -0.56 -9.92
CA THR A 289 23.91 -0.59 -9.51
C THR A 289 24.52 0.81 -9.37
N LEU A 290 24.03 1.82 -10.09
CA LEU A 290 24.52 3.20 -10.00
C LEU A 290 24.07 3.83 -8.69
N ALA A 291 22.78 3.71 -8.34
CA ALA A 291 22.24 4.18 -7.08
C ALA A 291 22.82 3.42 -5.87
N ALA A 292 23.03 2.11 -6.01
CA ALA A 292 23.66 1.28 -4.99
C ALA A 292 25.09 1.73 -4.68
N ALA A 293 25.86 2.19 -5.68
CA ALA A 293 27.24 2.66 -5.51
C ALA A 293 27.38 4.18 -5.29
N ALA A 294 26.29 4.95 -5.30
CA ALA A 294 26.32 6.42 -5.32
C ALA A 294 27.09 7.06 -4.14
N LYS A 295 26.98 6.45 -2.95
CA LYS A 295 27.62 6.91 -1.70
C LYS A 295 28.92 6.16 -1.36
N ASP A 296 29.38 5.25 -2.22
CA ASP A 296 30.63 4.51 -2.02
C ASP A 296 31.82 5.46 -2.17
N ASN A 297 32.76 5.40 -1.20
CA ASN A 297 33.90 6.32 -1.10
C ASN A 297 33.50 7.82 -1.10
N LEU A 298 32.32 8.16 -0.55
CA LEU A 298 31.89 9.56 -0.39
C LEU A 298 32.94 10.40 0.37
N TRP A 299 33.61 9.77 1.33
CA TRP A 299 34.82 10.27 1.97
C TRP A 299 36.06 9.66 1.30
N MET A 300 37.02 10.50 0.91
CA MET A 300 38.30 10.11 0.29
C MET A 300 39.44 10.83 0.99
N GLN A 301 40.61 10.20 1.07
CA GLN A 301 41.82 10.89 1.50
C GLN A 301 42.39 11.78 0.37
N ASP A 302 42.85 12.97 0.73
CA ASP A 302 43.66 13.83 -0.13
C ASP A 302 45.11 13.32 -0.22
N ALA A 303 45.96 14.02 -1.00
CA ALA A 303 47.36 13.64 -1.17
C ALA A 303 48.21 13.71 0.12
N ASN A 304 47.69 14.33 1.18
CA ASN A 304 48.32 14.46 2.49
C ASN A 304 47.74 13.46 3.52
N GLY A 305 46.76 12.64 3.14
CA GLY A 305 46.05 11.70 4.03
C GLY A 305 44.85 12.27 4.78
N ASN A 306 44.49 13.55 4.56
CA ASN A 306 43.32 14.15 5.19
C ASN A 306 42.05 13.65 4.50
N TRP A 307 41.04 13.21 5.26
CA TRP A 307 39.76 12.86 4.65
C TRP A 307 38.98 14.12 4.24
N ARG A 308 38.47 14.11 3.02
CA ARG A 308 37.54 15.11 2.46
C ARG A 308 36.34 14.42 1.83
N ILE A 309 35.21 15.10 1.79
CA ILE A 309 34.04 14.64 1.05
C ILE A 309 34.18 14.96 -0.45
N ASP A 310 33.60 14.15 -1.33
CA ASP A 310 33.45 14.48 -2.75
C ASP A 310 32.51 15.69 -2.92
N PRO A 311 33.01 16.86 -3.41
CA PRO A 311 32.19 18.06 -3.56
C PRO A 311 31.12 17.95 -4.66
N GLU A 312 31.18 16.95 -5.55
CA GLU A 312 30.08 16.67 -6.49
C GLU A 312 28.98 15.78 -5.87
N ARG A 313 29.21 15.22 -4.68
CA ARG A 313 28.30 14.26 -4.01
C ARG A 313 27.95 14.60 -2.56
N ASP A 314 28.50 15.69 -1.99
CA ASP A 314 28.21 16.20 -0.63
C ASP A 314 26.70 16.15 -0.30
N SER A 315 25.86 16.60 -1.23
CA SER A 315 24.40 16.62 -1.05
C SER A 315 23.78 15.25 -0.77
N LEU A 316 24.34 14.13 -1.26
CA LEU A 316 23.83 12.76 -0.99
C LEU A 316 23.85 12.38 0.51
N ARG A 317 24.48 13.17 1.38
CA ARG A 317 24.38 13.00 2.85
C ARG A 317 23.04 13.50 3.44
N MET A 318 22.19 14.16 2.65
CA MET A 318 20.86 14.61 3.07
C MET A 318 19.83 13.46 3.15
N ALA A 319 20.15 12.28 2.60
CA ALA A 319 19.26 11.14 2.62
C ALA A 319 19.96 9.78 2.75
N ASN A 320 19.24 8.80 3.29
CA ASN A 320 19.66 7.39 3.30
C ASN A 320 19.13 6.66 2.06
N HIS A 321 19.94 5.78 1.47
CA HIS A 321 19.63 5.00 0.28
C HIS A 321 19.09 3.61 0.64
N THR A 322 17.92 3.26 0.11
CA THR A 322 17.22 1.98 0.33
C THR A 322 17.03 1.25 -1.01
N ARG A 323 17.31 -0.05 -1.03
CA ARG A 323 17.14 -0.94 -2.19
C ARG A 323 15.78 -1.64 -2.08
N VAL A 324 14.89 -1.36 -3.03
CA VAL A 324 13.55 -1.92 -3.12
C VAL A 324 13.59 -3.17 -3.99
N PHE A 325 13.33 -4.32 -3.38
CA PHE A 325 13.30 -5.62 -4.05
C PHE A 325 11.85 -5.96 -4.45
N HIS A 326 11.61 -6.12 -5.75
CA HIS A 326 10.31 -6.57 -6.32
C HIS A 326 10.26 -8.08 -6.60
N ARG A 327 11.40 -8.75 -6.55
CA ARG A 327 11.53 -10.21 -6.47
C ARG A 327 12.10 -10.59 -5.11
N LYS A 328 11.82 -11.80 -4.60
CA LYS A 328 12.49 -12.29 -3.39
C LYS A 328 14.02 -12.27 -3.63
N PRO A 329 14.81 -11.61 -2.76
CA PRO A 329 16.27 -11.58 -2.89
C PRO A 329 16.87 -12.96 -2.65
N THR A 330 18.01 -13.24 -3.27
CA THR A 330 18.80 -14.43 -2.92
C THR A 330 19.46 -14.25 -1.55
N LEU A 331 19.94 -15.35 -0.97
CA LEU A 331 20.72 -15.28 0.28
C LEU A 331 22.01 -14.46 0.10
N GLU A 332 22.67 -14.56 -1.05
CA GLU A 332 23.89 -13.80 -1.37
C GLU A 332 23.61 -12.29 -1.40
N GLU A 333 22.51 -11.88 -2.04
CA GLU A 333 22.08 -10.47 -2.05
C GLU A 333 21.72 -9.94 -0.67
N CYS A 334 21.13 -10.79 0.19
CA CYS A 334 20.89 -10.44 1.59
C CYS A 334 22.22 -10.26 2.34
N VAL A 335 23.16 -11.19 2.20
CA VAL A 335 24.49 -11.13 2.84
C VAL A 335 25.23 -9.87 2.41
N ASP A 336 25.26 -9.55 1.11
CA ASP A 336 25.94 -8.35 0.61
C ASP A 336 25.26 -7.06 1.06
N ALA A 337 23.92 -7.01 1.13
CA ALA A 337 23.21 -5.84 1.65
C ALA A 337 23.37 -5.65 3.17
N VAL A 338 23.46 -6.73 3.96
CA VAL A 338 23.78 -6.63 5.39
C VAL A 338 25.24 -6.20 5.59
N ARG A 339 26.18 -6.80 4.84
CA ARG A 339 27.61 -6.45 4.88
C ARG A 339 27.85 -4.99 4.46
N LYS A 340 27.13 -4.51 3.42
CA LYS A 340 27.21 -3.11 3.00
C LYS A 340 26.70 -2.16 4.08
N GLN A 341 25.56 -2.45 4.71
CA GLN A 341 25.07 -1.64 5.83
C GLN A 341 26.00 -1.69 7.05
N PHE A 342 26.65 -2.84 7.33
CA PHE A 342 27.65 -2.93 8.39
C PHE A 342 28.81 -1.95 8.18
N TYR A 343 29.41 -1.91 6.98
CA TYR A 343 30.56 -1.03 6.72
C TYR A 343 30.20 0.43 6.39
N SER A 344 28.99 0.73 5.91
CA SER A 344 28.61 2.07 5.41
C SER A 344 27.35 2.69 6.01
N GLY A 345 26.48 1.90 6.65
CA GLY A 345 25.13 2.32 7.05
C GLY A 345 24.11 2.41 5.90
N GLU A 346 24.50 2.14 4.66
CA GLU A 346 23.70 2.35 3.46
C GLU A 346 23.28 1.03 2.77
N GLY A 347 22.23 1.09 1.94
CA GLY A 347 21.79 -0.05 1.13
C GLY A 347 20.81 -0.97 1.84
N ALA A 348 19.94 -0.41 2.70
CA ALA A 348 18.89 -1.15 3.41
C ALA A 348 18.00 -1.97 2.46
N ILE A 349 17.64 -3.18 2.89
CA ILE A 349 16.70 -4.04 2.17
C ILE A 349 15.28 -3.53 2.45
N GLN A 350 14.51 -3.31 1.39
CA GLN A 350 13.06 -3.15 1.46
C GLN A 350 12.41 -4.20 0.57
N TRP A 351 11.67 -5.13 1.17
CA TRP A 351 10.87 -6.12 0.44
C TRP A 351 9.55 -5.50 0.02
N ALA A 352 9.37 -5.25 -1.29
CA ALA A 352 8.15 -4.63 -1.81
C ALA A 352 6.95 -5.56 -1.66
N GLY A 353 7.07 -6.84 -2.02
CA GLY A 353 5.94 -7.77 -2.05
C GLY A 353 5.19 -7.91 -0.73
N GLU A 354 5.86 -7.77 0.43
CA GLU A 354 5.17 -7.75 1.72
C GLU A 354 4.47 -6.42 2.03
N ALA A 355 5.09 -5.29 1.65
CA ALA A 355 4.44 -3.99 1.74
C ALA A 355 3.19 -3.92 0.83
N GLU A 356 3.25 -4.58 -0.33
CA GLU A 356 2.14 -4.73 -1.28
C GLU A 356 1.04 -5.64 -0.72
N ARG A 357 1.35 -6.85 -0.22
CA ARG A 357 0.36 -7.73 0.46
C ARG A 357 -0.34 -7.02 1.61
N ARG A 358 0.40 -6.33 2.46
CA ARG A 358 -0.16 -5.54 3.57
C ARG A 358 -0.96 -4.33 3.09
N ALA A 359 -0.64 -3.80 1.91
CA ALA A 359 -1.45 -2.76 1.29
C ALA A 359 -2.79 -3.29 0.77
N GLN A 360 -2.80 -4.53 0.28
CA GLN A 360 -3.98 -5.23 -0.23
C GLN A 360 -4.90 -5.75 0.88
N GLY A 361 -4.36 -5.94 2.09
CA GLY A 361 -5.12 -6.08 3.33
C GLY A 361 -5.90 -7.38 3.47
N GLU A 362 -5.41 -8.30 4.31
CA GLU A 362 -6.07 -9.58 4.68
C GLU A 362 -7.38 -9.41 5.50
N GLY A 363 -8.14 -8.33 5.30
CA GLY A 363 -9.31 -8.06 6.12
C GLY A 363 -10.03 -6.73 5.85
N ARG A 364 -9.94 -6.14 4.65
CA ARG A 364 -10.72 -4.94 4.34
C ARG A 364 -11.43 -4.91 2.99
N TYR A 365 -12.71 -4.56 3.08
CA TYR A 365 -13.58 -4.14 1.99
C TYR A 365 -13.37 -2.64 1.75
N GLY A 366 -12.84 -2.20 0.61
CA GLY A 366 -12.59 -0.75 0.48
C GLY A 366 -12.09 -0.12 -0.80
N LEU A 367 -11.47 -0.82 -1.76
CA LEU A 367 -11.14 -0.22 -3.08
C LEU A 367 -11.28 -1.18 -4.27
N ASN A 368 -11.86 -2.33 -3.96
CA ASN A 368 -11.83 -3.54 -4.72
C ASN A 368 -12.52 -3.35 -6.10
N PRO A 369 -11.83 -3.56 -7.23
CA PRO A 369 -12.52 -3.87 -8.49
C PRO A 369 -13.38 -5.13 -8.35
N CYS A 370 -14.68 -5.08 -8.64
CA CYS A 370 -15.59 -6.16 -8.26
C CYS A 370 -16.59 -6.57 -9.34
N VAL A 371 -17.11 -7.79 -9.21
CA VAL A 371 -18.16 -8.38 -10.05
C VAL A 371 -19.50 -8.49 -9.29
N THR A 372 -20.61 -8.61 -10.01
CA THR A 372 -21.94 -8.79 -9.42
C THR A 372 -22.21 -10.22 -8.97
N ALA A 373 -23.16 -10.40 -8.06
CA ALA A 373 -23.49 -11.69 -7.43
C ALA A 373 -23.90 -12.82 -8.41
N ASP A 374 -24.42 -12.44 -9.59
CA ASP A 374 -24.84 -13.34 -10.67
C ASP A 374 -23.69 -13.80 -11.59
N THR A 375 -22.48 -13.26 -11.41
CA THR A 375 -21.29 -13.69 -12.14
C THR A 375 -20.97 -15.15 -11.82
N TRP A 376 -20.67 -15.92 -12.86
CA TRP A 376 -20.25 -17.31 -12.76
C TRP A 376 -18.73 -17.42 -12.68
N VAL A 377 -18.28 -18.34 -11.83
CA VAL A 377 -16.87 -18.70 -11.63
C VAL A 377 -16.74 -20.21 -11.81
N HIS A 378 -15.73 -20.65 -12.57
CA HIS A 378 -15.46 -22.06 -12.79
C HIS A 378 -14.58 -22.65 -11.67
N THR A 379 -15.18 -23.42 -10.76
CA THR A 379 -14.48 -23.97 -9.58
C THR A 379 -14.18 -25.47 -9.71
N GLU A 380 -13.45 -26.04 -8.74
CA GLU A 380 -13.18 -27.48 -8.62
C GLU A 380 -14.45 -28.35 -8.53
N HIS A 381 -15.56 -27.77 -8.07
CA HIS A 381 -16.88 -28.39 -8.02
C HIS A 381 -17.76 -28.07 -9.24
N GLY A 382 -17.15 -27.57 -10.31
CA GLY A 382 -17.85 -27.05 -11.48
C GLY A 382 -18.26 -25.58 -11.30
N PRO A 383 -19.16 -25.08 -12.16
CA PRO A 383 -19.51 -23.66 -12.16
C PRO A 383 -20.41 -23.29 -10.98
N ARG A 384 -20.10 -22.20 -10.30
CA ARG A 384 -20.92 -21.62 -9.22
C ARG A 384 -21.09 -20.13 -9.46
N GLN A 385 -22.18 -19.54 -8.98
CA GLN A 385 -22.32 -18.09 -8.96
C GLN A 385 -21.63 -17.52 -7.73
N VAL A 386 -21.10 -16.30 -7.83
CA VAL A 386 -20.41 -15.60 -6.74
C VAL A 386 -21.23 -15.58 -5.44
N LYS A 387 -22.55 -15.42 -5.54
CA LYS A 387 -23.49 -15.48 -4.40
C LYS A 387 -23.39 -16.77 -3.55
N ASP A 388 -23.00 -17.89 -4.17
CA ASP A 388 -22.94 -19.21 -3.53
C ASP A 388 -21.55 -19.51 -2.94
N LEU A 389 -20.54 -18.74 -3.36
CA LEU A 389 -19.13 -18.82 -2.94
C LEU A 389 -18.79 -17.82 -1.80
N LEU A 390 -19.77 -17.07 -1.31
CA LEU A 390 -19.57 -16.06 -0.27
C LEU A 390 -19.11 -16.68 1.04
N GLY A 391 -17.97 -16.22 1.58
CA GLY A 391 -17.40 -16.69 2.84
C GLY A 391 -16.86 -18.13 2.80
N LYS A 392 -16.50 -18.64 1.61
CA LYS A 392 -16.08 -20.03 1.41
C LYS A 392 -14.83 -20.12 0.54
N GLN A 393 -13.73 -20.60 1.11
CA GLN A 393 -12.59 -21.04 0.33
C GLN A 393 -13.00 -22.08 -0.72
N HIS A 394 -12.49 -21.92 -1.93
CA HIS A 394 -12.67 -22.82 -3.06
C HIS A 394 -11.45 -22.70 -3.98
N SER A 395 -11.36 -23.54 -5.01
CA SER A 395 -10.34 -23.45 -6.05
C SER A 395 -10.97 -23.10 -7.38
N THR A 396 -10.47 -22.06 -8.04
CA THR A 396 -10.93 -21.59 -9.35
C THR A 396 -9.99 -22.06 -10.46
N TYR A 397 -10.55 -22.38 -11.62
CA TYR A 397 -9.78 -22.69 -12.82
C TYR A 397 -9.29 -21.43 -13.51
N ILE A 398 -8.01 -21.39 -13.85
CA ILE A 398 -7.34 -20.31 -14.58
C ILE A 398 -6.56 -20.95 -15.72
N ASN A 399 -7.06 -20.79 -16.95
CA ASN A 399 -6.44 -21.34 -18.17
C ASN A 399 -6.17 -22.87 -18.13
N GLY A 400 -7.00 -23.62 -17.40
CA GLY A 400 -6.92 -25.08 -17.27
C GLY A 400 -6.38 -25.56 -15.92
N GLU A 401 -5.66 -24.72 -15.18
CA GLU A 401 -5.03 -25.05 -13.90
C GLU A 401 -5.90 -24.58 -12.72
N LEU A 402 -5.90 -25.32 -11.60
CA LEU A 402 -6.65 -24.96 -10.38
C LEU A 402 -5.77 -24.15 -9.42
N PHE A 403 -6.32 -23.04 -8.91
CA PHE A 403 -5.71 -22.23 -7.86
C PHE A 403 -6.72 -21.98 -6.74
N SER A 404 -6.32 -22.22 -5.49
CA SER A 404 -7.17 -21.96 -4.32
C SER A 404 -7.28 -20.46 -4.03
N THR A 405 -8.46 -19.99 -3.64
CA THR A 405 -8.63 -18.66 -3.03
C THR A 405 -8.02 -18.62 -1.63
N THR A 406 -7.92 -17.42 -1.05
CA THR A 406 -7.76 -17.25 0.40
C THR A 406 -8.96 -17.86 1.17
N PRO A 407 -8.85 -18.10 2.49
CA PRO A 407 -9.89 -18.75 3.29
C PRO A 407 -11.27 -18.09 3.23
N GLU A 408 -11.32 -16.78 2.94
CA GLU A 408 -12.52 -15.95 2.91
C GLU A 408 -13.38 -16.21 1.66
N GLY A 409 -12.81 -16.77 0.59
CA GLY A 409 -13.53 -17.00 -0.66
C GLY A 409 -13.93 -15.70 -1.36
N PHE A 410 -15.16 -15.68 -1.91
CA PHE A 410 -15.76 -14.42 -2.34
C PHE A 410 -16.32 -13.64 -1.14
N PHE A 411 -16.21 -12.32 -1.19
CA PHE A 411 -16.56 -11.45 -0.08
C PHE A 411 -17.26 -10.16 -0.56
N TYR A 412 -18.14 -9.57 0.26
CA TYR A 412 -18.96 -8.41 -0.12
C TYR A 412 -18.17 -7.10 -0.08
N SER A 413 -17.74 -6.60 -1.24
CA SER A 413 -16.92 -5.38 -1.30
C SER A 413 -17.68 -4.09 -1.02
N GLY A 414 -18.98 -4.02 -1.26
CA GLY A 414 -19.74 -2.78 -1.17
C GLY A 414 -20.84 -2.68 -2.21
N THR A 415 -21.57 -1.56 -2.18
CA THR A 415 -22.56 -1.21 -3.19
C THR A 415 -21.98 -0.12 -4.08
N LYS A 416 -21.74 -0.42 -5.37
CA LYS A 416 -20.94 0.43 -6.28
C LYS A 416 -21.62 0.60 -7.64
N PRO A 417 -21.30 1.65 -8.41
CA PRO A 417 -21.67 1.74 -9.82
C PRO A 417 -21.14 0.56 -10.63
N VAL A 418 -22.00 -0.05 -11.43
CA VAL A 418 -21.68 -1.21 -12.28
C VAL A 418 -21.66 -0.76 -13.74
N LEU A 419 -20.68 -1.25 -14.49
CA LEU A 419 -20.66 -1.22 -15.94
C LEU A 419 -20.99 -2.62 -16.48
N LYS A 420 -21.73 -2.67 -17.57
CA LYS A 420 -21.97 -3.86 -18.35
C LYS A 420 -21.04 -3.88 -19.56
N LEU A 421 -20.05 -4.76 -19.51
CA LEU A 421 -19.20 -5.08 -20.64
C LEU A 421 -19.90 -6.10 -21.54
N THR A 422 -20.04 -5.78 -22.83
CA THR A 422 -20.66 -6.64 -23.85
C THR A 422 -19.70 -6.84 -25.02
N THR A 423 -19.51 -8.08 -25.47
CA THR A 423 -18.64 -8.40 -26.62
C THR A 423 -19.43 -8.69 -27.90
N ARG A 424 -18.80 -8.51 -29.06
CA ARG A 424 -19.40 -8.76 -30.39
C ARG A 424 -19.74 -10.24 -30.59
N GLU A 425 -19.04 -11.11 -29.88
CA GLU A 425 -19.21 -12.55 -29.91
C GLU A 425 -20.33 -13.04 -28.98
N GLY A 426 -20.84 -12.19 -28.08
CA GLY A 426 -22.02 -12.46 -27.24
C GLY A 426 -21.74 -12.64 -25.74
N TYR A 427 -20.47 -12.59 -25.32
CA TYR A 427 -20.09 -12.67 -23.91
C TYR A 427 -20.41 -11.36 -23.18
N GLU A 428 -20.85 -11.45 -21.93
CA GLU A 428 -21.27 -10.32 -21.11
C GLU A 428 -20.75 -10.48 -19.66
N LEU A 429 -20.32 -9.38 -19.06
CA LEU A 429 -19.89 -9.31 -17.65
C LEU A 429 -20.34 -7.99 -17.02
N ARG A 430 -20.75 -8.04 -15.75
CA ARG A 430 -21.21 -6.90 -14.96
C ARG A 430 -20.22 -6.66 -13.83
N LEU A 431 -19.49 -5.56 -13.90
CA LEU A 431 -18.32 -5.27 -13.07
C LEU A 431 -18.12 -3.78 -12.84
N THR A 432 -17.34 -3.39 -11.83
CA THR A 432 -17.06 -1.97 -11.55
C THR A 432 -16.14 -1.36 -12.62
N GLY A 433 -16.21 -0.04 -12.84
CA GLY A 433 -15.43 0.64 -13.89
C GLY A 433 -13.91 0.44 -13.79
N ASN A 434 -13.39 0.48 -12.57
CA ASN A 434 -11.98 0.21 -12.26
C ASN A 434 -11.57 -1.27 -12.39
N HIS A 435 -12.49 -2.20 -12.68
CA HIS A 435 -12.18 -3.63 -12.74
C HIS A 435 -11.36 -3.97 -13.98
N LYS A 436 -10.18 -4.56 -13.77
CA LYS A 436 -9.22 -4.85 -14.85
C LYS A 436 -9.52 -6.20 -15.51
N VAL A 437 -9.55 -6.19 -16.84
CA VAL A 437 -9.63 -7.39 -17.66
C VAL A 437 -8.43 -7.46 -18.61
N LEU A 438 -8.08 -8.67 -19.03
CA LEU A 438 -6.84 -8.89 -19.77
C LEU A 438 -7.01 -8.54 -21.26
N LYS A 439 -6.57 -7.34 -21.65
CA LYS A 439 -6.62 -6.81 -23.02
C LYS A 439 -5.49 -7.38 -23.87
N VAL A 440 -5.76 -7.66 -25.15
CA VAL A 440 -4.79 -8.12 -26.14
C VAL A 440 -4.16 -6.91 -26.83
N THR A 441 -2.90 -6.61 -26.52
CA THR A 441 -2.16 -5.46 -27.08
C THR A 441 -1.54 -5.77 -28.44
N ALA A 442 -1.08 -7.01 -28.66
CA ALA A 442 -0.59 -7.46 -29.95
C ALA A 442 -0.80 -8.97 -30.15
N GLN A 443 -0.93 -9.43 -31.40
CA GLN A 443 -1.08 -10.85 -31.72
C GLN A 443 -0.27 -11.21 -32.97
N THR A 444 0.56 -12.24 -32.86
CA THR A 444 1.31 -12.82 -33.96
C THR A 444 0.78 -14.22 -34.30
N GLN A 445 1.39 -14.90 -35.29
CA GLN A 445 1.05 -16.31 -35.55
C GLN A 445 1.43 -17.24 -34.38
N LYS A 446 2.47 -16.90 -33.59
CA LYS A 446 3.02 -17.77 -32.54
C LYS A 446 2.59 -17.38 -31.13
N ALA A 447 2.59 -16.08 -30.82
CA ALA A 447 2.36 -15.53 -29.49
C ALA A 447 1.30 -14.42 -29.49
N GLN A 448 0.73 -14.19 -28.31
CA GLN A 448 -0.26 -13.15 -28.03
C GLN A 448 0.23 -12.38 -26.82
N TYR A 449 0.24 -11.06 -26.94
CA TYR A 449 0.71 -10.12 -25.93
C TYR A 449 -0.49 -9.41 -25.32
N THR A 450 -0.44 -9.22 -24.01
CA THR A 450 -1.58 -8.77 -23.21
C THR A 450 -1.17 -7.78 -22.14
N ASP A 451 -2.13 -6.98 -21.70
CA ASP A 451 -1.97 -6.02 -20.62
C ASP A 451 -3.28 -5.87 -19.83
N TRP A 452 -3.21 -5.44 -18.58
CA TRP A 452 -4.37 -5.30 -17.69
C TRP A 452 -4.95 -3.90 -17.77
N VAL A 453 -6.16 -3.77 -18.34
CA VAL A 453 -6.82 -2.48 -18.60
C VAL A 453 -8.13 -2.40 -17.84
N ALA A 454 -8.43 -1.24 -17.23
CA ALA A 454 -9.67 -1.04 -16.50
C ALA A 454 -10.88 -1.05 -17.45
N THR A 455 -12.02 -1.57 -16.99
CA THR A 455 -13.23 -1.74 -17.81
C THR A 455 -13.72 -0.41 -18.40
N GLU A 456 -13.60 0.68 -17.65
CA GLU A 456 -13.97 2.03 -18.08
C GLU A 456 -13.02 2.65 -19.13
N GLU A 457 -11.81 2.11 -19.29
CA GLU A 457 -10.83 2.54 -20.29
C GLU A 457 -10.97 1.78 -21.62
N LEU A 458 -11.75 0.69 -21.66
CA LEU A 458 -11.94 -0.12 -22.86
C LEU A 458 -12.81 0.58 -23.91
N GLN A 459 -12.41 0.44 -25.17
CA GLN A 459 -13.11 1.03 -26.30
C GLN A 459 -13.73 -0.04 -27.22
N PRO A 460 -14.89 0.22 -27.85
CA PRO A 460 -15.47 -0.68 -28.84
C PRO A 460 -14.50 -1.04 -29.96
N GLY A 461 -14.17 -2.33 -30.09
CA GLY A 461 -13.15 -2.84 -31.00
C GLY A 461 -11.87 -3.34 -30.32
N ASP A 462 -11.65 -3.00 -29.04
CA ASP A 462 -10.62 -3.64 -28.22
C ASP A 462 -10.86 -5.15 -28.12
N ARG A 463 -9.79 -5.92 -27.94
CA ARG A 463 -9.85 -7.38 -27.79
C ARG A 463 -9.41 -7.77 -26.38
N ILE A 464 -10.17 -8.64 -25.74
CA ILE A 464 -9.93 -9.11 -24.35
C ILE A 464 -9.96 -10.65 -24.32
N LEU A 465 -9.31 -11.25 -23.32
CA LEU A 465 -9.16 -12.70 -23.21
C LEU A 465 -10.33 -13.40 -22.48
N LEU A 466 -10.64 -14.58 -23.00
CA LEU A 466 -11.33 -15.68 -22.32
C LEU A 466 -10.30 -16.67 -21.77
N HIS A 467 -10.69 -17.45 -20.76
CA HIS A 467 -9.87 -18.57 -20.30
C HIS A 467 -9.83 -19.73 -21.31
N ASN A 468 -8.67 -20.39 -21.40
CA ASN A 468 -8.51 -21.64 -22.14
C ASN A 468 -8.75 -22.85 -21.21
N HIS A 469 -9.95 -23.41 -21.20
CA HIS A 469 -10.28 -24.61 -20.40
C HIS A 469 -10.20 -25.93 -21.19
N ARG A 470 -9.36 -26.05 -22.22
CA ARG A 470 -9.24 -27.29 -23.00
C ARG A 470 -8.56 -28.44 -22.25
N ASP A 471 -7.75 -28.12 -21.24
CA ASP A 471 -6.91 -29.07 -20.52
C ASP A 471 -7.39 -29.30 -19.06
N ILE A 472 -8.66 -29.02 -18.76
CA ILE A 472 -9.25 -29.23 -17.41
C ILE A 472 -9.47 -30.72 -17.10
N THR A 473 -9.52 -31.02 -15.80
CA THR A 473 -10.08 -32.28 -15.29
C THR A 473 -11.61 -32.19 -15.27
N PRO A 474 -12.36 -33.24 -15.71
CA PRO A 474 -13.81 -33.30 -15.54
C PRO A 474 -14.22 -33.14 -14.07
N TRP A 475 -15.23 -32.28 -13.82
CA TRP A 475 -15.75 -32.03 -12.47
C TRP A 475 -16.97 -32.89 -12.13
N ASP A 476 -17.06 -33.27 -10.85
CA ASP A 476 -18.23 -33.92 -10.27
C ASP A 476 -19.37 -32.93 -10.01
N GLY A 477 -20.61 -33.41 -9.99
CA GLY A 477 -21.81 -32.62 -9.71
C GLY A 477 -23.08 -33.45 -9.85
N ASP A 478 -24.23 -32.78 -9.77
CA ASP A 478 -25.52 -33.45 -9.97
C ASP A 478 -25.76 -33.78 -11.45
N GLY A 479 -26.46 -34.89 -11.68
CA GLY A 479 -26.91 -35.35 -13.00
C GLY A 479 -25.90 -36.23 -13.75
N THR A 480 -26.41 -37.23 -14.49
CA THR A 480 -25.62 -38.07 -15.39
C THR A 480 -25.63 -37.57 -16.85
N GLN A 481 -24.79 -38.16 -17.70
CA GLN A 481 -24.78 -37.87 -19.15
C GLN A 481 -26.10 -38.26 -19.82
N GLU A 482 -26.73 -39.35 -19.39
CA GLU A 482 -27.99 -39.85 -19.92
C GLU A 482 -29.16 -38.94 -19.54
N GLU A 483 -29.20 -38.48 -18.29
CA GLU A 483 -30.16 -37.49 -17.81
C GLU A 483 -30.01 -36.17 -18.56
N GLY A 484 -28.76 -35.71 -18.74
CA GLY A 484 -28.43 -34.55 -19.55
C GLY A 484 -29.01 -34.66 -20.96
N TRP A 485 -28.71 -35.75 -21.68
CA TRP A 485 -29.18 -35.92 -23.07
C TRP A 485 -30.69 -35.92 -23.20
N LEU A 486 -31.40 -36.54 -22.25
CA LEU A 486 -32.86 -36.52 -22.19
C LEU A 486 -33.42 -35.11 -21.97
N LEU A 487 -32.81 -34.32 -21.08
CA LEU A 487 -33.25 -32.95 -20.80
C LEU A 487 -32.87 -31.96 -21.92
N GLY A 488 -31.74 -32.17 -22.60
CA GLY A 488 -31.36 -31.42 -23.81
C GLY A 488 -32.36 -31.64 -24.96
N ASN A 489 -32.73 -32.91 -25.22
CA ASN A 489 -33.79 -33.27 -26.17
C ASN A 489 -35.15 -32.68 -25.76
N LEU A 490 -35.48 -32.73 -24.46
CA LEU A 490 -36.71 -32.13 -23.94
C LEU A 490 -36.74 -30.62 -24.17
N LEU A 491 -35.60 -29.93 -24.00
CA LEU A 491 -35.49 -28.49 -24.19
C LEU A 491 -35.56 -28.08 -25.67
N GLY A 492 -35.03 -28.90 -26.59
CA GLY A 492 -35.22 -28.70 -28.04
C GLY A 492 -36.63 -29.07 -28.50
N ASP A 493 -36.78 -30.22 -29.16
CA ASP A 493 -38.04 -30.68 -29.79
C ASP A 493 -39.14 -31.17 -28.82
N GLY A 494 -38.81 -31.33 -27.54
CA GLY A 494 -39.75 -31.81 -26.53
C GLY A 494 -40.81 -30.79 -26.07
N SER A 495 -41.78 -31.25 -25.29
CA SER A 495 -42.78 -30.38 -24.64
C SER A 495 -43.22 -30.93 -23.28
N LEU A 496 -43.44 -30.05 -22.31
CA LEU A 496 -44.11 -30.38 -21.04
C LEU A 496 -45.61 -30.10 -21.15
N ALA A 497 -46.42 -31.06 -20.71
CA ALA A 497 -47.88 -30.97 -20.66
C ALA A 497 -48.37 -31.21 -19.22
N LYS A 498 -49.28 -30.35 -18.76
CA LYS A 498 -49.95 -30.51 -17.47
C LYS A 498 -51.22 -31.32 -17.63
N THR A 499 -51.33 -32.45 -16.93
CA THR A 499 -52.59 -33.20 -16.83
C THR A 499 -53.25 -32.94 -15.47
N PRO A 500 -54.53 -33.28 -15.27
CA PRO A 500 -55.20 -33.11 -13.97
C PRO A 500 -54.58 -33.92 -12.82
N TRP A 501 -53.71 -34.90 -13.12
CA TRP A 501 -53.20 -35.87 -12.16
C TRP A 501 -51.67 -35.81 -11.98
N ASN A 502 -50.92 -35.55 -13.05
CA ASN A 502 -49.46 -35.43 -13.07
C ASN A 502 -48.99 -34.52 -14.22
N ASP A 503 -47.81 -33.90 -14.10
CA ASP A 503 -47.11 -33.32 -15.24
C ASP A 503 -46.44 -34.43 -16.07
N THR A 504 -46.41 -34.26 -17.39
CA THR A 504 -45.88 -35.25 -18.36
C THR A 504 -44.94 -34.58 -19.34
N ALA A 505 -43.73 -35.12 -19.50
CA ALA A 505 -42.78 -34.69 -20.51
C ALA A 505 -42.95 -35.55 -21.77
N VAL A 506 -42.92 -34.91 -22.93
CA VAL A 506 -43.14 -35.54 -24.23
C VAL A 506 -41.96 -35.26 -25.14
N LEU A 507 -41.27 -36.33 -25.56
CA LEU A 507 -40.23 -36.30 -26.59
C LEU A 507 -40.83 -36.70 -27.95
N ARG A 508 -40.34 -36.10 -29.04
CA ARG A 508 -40.80 -36.34 -30.41
C ARG A 508 -39.60 -36.50 -31.34
N TYR A 509 -39.62 -37.57 -32.15
CA TYR A 509 -38.55 -37.86 -33.10
C TYR A 509 -39.12 -38.00 -34.51
N TRP A 510 -38.64 -37.15 -35.43
CA TRP A 510 -39.12 -37.03 -36.81
C TRP A 510 -38.10 -37.64 -37.80
N GLU A 511 -38.47 -37.70 -39.08
CA GLU A 511 -37.57 -38.06 -40.20
C GLU A 511 -37.00 -39.50 -40.14
N GLU A 512 -35.87 -39.75 -40.81
CA GLU A 512 -35.34 -41.09 -41.08
C GLU A 512 -34.68 -41.73 -39.84
N SER A 513 -34.07 -40.93 -38.97
CA SER A 513 -33.43 -41.39 -37.72
C SER A 513 -34.40 -41.57 -36.55
N GLN A 514 -35.71 -41.33 -36.74
CA GLN A 514 -36.70 -41.37 -35.65
C GLN A 514 -36.71 -42.69 -34.86
N ASN A 515 -36.47 -43.82 -35.51
CA ASN A 515 -36.48 -45.12 -34.86
C ASN A 515 -35.28 -45.25 -33.91
N GLU A 516 -34.07 -44.99 -34.40
CA GLU A 516 -32.84 -45.07 -33.62
C GLU A 516 -32.83 -44.08 -32.45
N MET A 517 -33.19 -42.83 -32.70
CA MET A 517 -33.25 -41.78 -31.68
C MET A 517 -34.32 -42.08 -30.62
N SER A 518 -35.49 -42.61 -31.01
CA SER A 518 -36.52 -43.01 -30.05
C SER A 518 -36.14 -44.26 -29.24
N HIS A 519 -35.47 -45.25 -29.83
CA HIS A 519 -34.97 -46.42 -29.09
C HIS A 519 -33.86 -46.02 -28.10
N HIS A 520 -32.97 -45.11 -28.48
CA HIS A 520 -31.98 -44.56 -27.58
C HIS A 520 -32.65 -43.82 -26.41
N ALA A 521 -33.61 -42.94 -26.69
CA ALA A 521 -34.37 -42.23 -25.66
C ALA A 521 -35.12 -43.17 -24.70
N VAL A 522 -35.75 -44.25 -25.19
CA VAL A 522 -36.39 -45.26 -24.32
C VAL A 522 -35.36 -45.96 -23.42
N SER A 523 -34.20 -46.33 -23.96
CA SER A 523 -33.11 -46.96 -23.19
C SER A 523 -32.59 -46.04 -22.09
N LEU A 524 -32.36 -44.75 -22.40
CA LEU A 524 -31.94 -43.77 -21.40
C LEU A 524 -33.03 -43.52 -20.35
N LEU A 525 -34.31 -43.49 -20.73
CA LEU A 525 -35.43 -43.35 -19.80
C LEU A 525 -35.59 -44.57 -18.87
N GLN A 526 -35.32 -45.77 -19.36
CA GLN A 526 -35.28 -46.98 -18.54
C GLN A 526 -34.19 -46.89 -17.47
N LEU A 527 -32.99 -46.43 -17.86
CA LEU A 527 -31.85 -46.29 -16.96
C LEU A 527 -32.03 -45.16 -15.94
N ALA A 528 -32.39 -43.96 -16.41
CA ALA A 528 -32.40 -42.74 -15.60
C ALA A 528 -33.63 -42.59 -14.68
N VAL A 529 -34.82 -43.01 -15.15
CA VAL A 529 -36.09 -42.75 -14.43
C VAL A 529 -36.97 -43.99 -14.24
N GLY A 530 -36.44 -45.19 -14.49
CA GLY A 530 -37.19 -46.45 -14.34
C GLY A 530 -38.41 -46.53 -15.25
N TYR A 531 -38.34 -45.97 -16.46
CA TYR A 531 -39.46 -45.92 -17.39
C TYR A 531 -39.81 -47.31 -17.93
N GLU A 532 -40.93 -47.88 -17.49
CA GLU A 532 -41.51 -49.08 -18.10
C GLU A 532 -42.38 -48.69 -19.30
N PRO A 533 -41.98 -49.03 -20.54
CA PRO A 533 -42.77 -48.70 -21.72
C PRO A 533 -43.97 -49.66 -21.85
N THR A 534 -45.15 -49.12 -22.11
CA THR A 534 -46.39 -49.92 -22.31
C THR A 534 -46.37 -50.79 -23.57
N THR A 535 -45.40 -50.58 -24.46
CA THR A 535 -45.15 -51.32 -25.71
C THR A 535 -43.65 -51.44 -25.94
N ALA A 536 -43.19 -52.50 -26.60
CA ALA A 536 -41.74 -52.73 -26.83
C ALA A 536 -41.05 -51.62 -27.66
N GLU A 537 -41.82 -50.78 -28.36
CA GLU A 537 -41.33 -49.61 -29.10
C GLU A 537 -42.08 -48.33 -28.68
N ALA A 538 -41.47 -47.17 -28.94
CA ALA A 538 -42.10 -45.85 -28.77
C ALA A 538 -43.30 -45.66 -29.72
N CYS A 539 -44.37 -45.04 -29.24
CA CYS A 539 -45.64 -44.92 -29.97
C CYS A 539 -45.48 -44.11 -31.27
N TYR A 540 -45.88 -44.69 -32.41
CA TYR A 540 -45.81 -44.01 -33.70
C TYR A 540 -47.09 -43.23 -34.00
N HIS A 541 -47.00 -41.91 -34.14
CA HIS A 541 -48.14 -41.07 -34.47
C HIS A 541 -48.41 -41.09 -35.98
N THR A 542 -49.37 -41.89 -36.43
CA THR A 542 -49.62 -42.18 -37.86
C THR A 542 -49.89 -40.95 -38.73
N GLN A 543 -50.69 -39.98 -38.25
CA GLN A 543 -50.98 -38.74 -38.98
C GLN A 543 -49.75 -37.81 -39.09
N LEU A 544 -49.10 -37.52 -37.97
CA LEU A 544 -47.97 -36.59 -37.90
C LEU A 544 -46.63 -37.24 -38.30
N LYS A 545 -46.57 -38.57 -38.49
CA LYS A 545 -45.42 -39.39 -38.91
C LYS A 545 -44.15 -39.15 -38.09
N HIS A 546 -44.26 -39.27 -36.77
CA HIS A 546 -43.14 -39.21 -35.82
C HIS A 546 -43.34 -40.20 -34.67
N ARG A 547 -42.24 -40.58 -34.01
CA ARG A 547 -42.25 -41.35 -32.74
C ARG A 547 -42.50 -40.39 -31.57
N VAL A 548 -43.39 -40.77 -30.66
CA VAL A 548 -43.72 -40.02 -29.43
C VAL A 548 -43.39 -40.88 -28.21
N ILE A 549 -42.73 -40.27 -27.22
CA ILE A 549 -42.53 -40.86 -25.90
C ILE A 549 -43.10 -39.90 -24.87
N ALA A 550 -43.99 -40.37 -24.00
CA ALA A 550 -44.56 -39.59 -22.90
C ALA A 550 -44.13 -40.22 -21.57
N SER A 551 -43.50 -39.45 -20.69
CA SER A 551 -43.00 -39.93 -19.41
C SER A 551 -43.23 -38.93 -18.28
N THR A 552 -43.90 -39.39 -17.22
CA THR A 552 -44.01 -38.67 -15.94
C THR A 552 -42.71 -38.75 -15.14
N GLY A 553 -41.89 -39.79 -15.36
CA GLY A 553 -40.53 -39.88 -14.78
C GLY A 553 -39.63 -38.77 -15.32
N LEU A 554 -39.65 -38.56 -16.64
CA LEU A 554 -38.93 -37.47 -17.29
C LEU A 554 -39.45 -36.08 -16.85
N ALA A 555 -40.74 -35.94 -16.58
CA ALA A 555 -41.27 -34.68 -16.01
C ALA A 555 -40.74 -34.40 -14.60
N LYS A 556 -40.60 -35.44 -13.76
CA LYS A 556 -39.99 -35.33 -12.42
C LYS A 556 -38.50 -34.98 -12.51
N LEU A 557 -37.76 -35.63 -13.40
CA LEU A 557 -36.35 -35.31 -13.68
C LEU A 557 -36.20 -33.86 -14.18
N ALA A 558 -37.03 -33.44 -15.15
CA ALA A 558 -37.05 -32.06 -15.65
C ALA A 558 -37.32 -31.04 -14.53
N ALA A 559 -38.24 -31.35 -13.61
CA ALA A 559 -38.54 -30.50 -12.46
C ALA A 559 -37.38 -30.39 -11.45
N GLN A 560 -36.56 -31.44 -11.26
CA GLN A 560 -35.36 -31.37 -10.42
C GLN A 560 -34.36 -30.34 -10.94
N PHE A 561 -34.19 -30.25 -12.26
CA PHE A 561 -33.37 -29.24 -12.94
C PHE A 561 -34.13 -27.91 -13.23
N GLY A 562 -35.32 -27.72 -12.65
CA GLY A 562 -36.10 -26.49 -12.75
C GLY A 562 -36.78 -26.23 -14.11
N ILE A 563 -36.85 -27.23 -15.00
CA ILE A 563 -37.60 -27.19 -16.26
C ILE A 563 -39.04 -27.64 -15.97
N VAL A 564 -39.97 -26.69 -15.90
CA VAL A 564 -41.39 -26.93 -15.55
C VAL A 564 -42.34 -26.34 -16.61
N PRO A 565 -43.63 -26.75 -16.67
CA PRO A 565 -44.59 -26.18 -17.62
C PRO A 565 -44.64 -24.64 -17.55
N GLY A 566 -44.44 -23.97 -18.69
CA GLY A 566 -44.33 -22.51 -18.77
C GLY A 566 -42.93 -21.94 -18.55
N GLN A 567 -41.99 -22.71 -18.00
CA GLN A 567 -40.58 -22.33 -17.77
C GLN A 567 -39.63 -23.32 -18.47
N LYS A 568 -39.79 -23.47 -19.79
CA LYS A 568 -38.93 -24.28 -20.65
C LYS A 568 -37.67 -23.47 -21.04
N ARG A 569 -36.68 -23.38 -20.15
CA ARG A 569 -35.40 -22.67 -20.35
C ARG A 569 -34.25 -23.38 -19.61
N ILE A 570 -33.01 -23.01 -19.92
CA ILE A 570 -31.85 -23.36 -19.10
C ILE A 570 -31.91 -22.60 -17.77
N THR A 571 -31.58 -23.28 -16.67
CA THR A 571 -31.61 -22.79 -15.28
C THR A 571 -30.20 -22.77 -14.68
N SER A 572 -30.00 -22.13 -13.53
CA SER A 572 -28.69 -22.17 -12.85
C SER A 572 -28.32 -23.60 -12.45
N VAL A 573 -29.28 -24.40 -11.98
CA VAL A 573 -29.11 -25.83 -11.65
C VAL A 573 -28.52 -26.64 -12.81
N ILE A 574 -28.87 -26.30 -14.06
CA ILE A 574 -28.29 -26.92 -15.26
C ILE A 574 -26.83 -26.44 -15.51
N GLU A 575 -26.52 -25.19 -15.20
CA GLU A 575 -25.13 -24.69 -15.26
C GLU A 575 -24.26 -25.16 -14.08
N GLU A 576 -24.86 -25.56 -12.95
CA GLU A 576 -24.17 -26.08 -11.76
C GLU A 576 -23.86 -27.60 -11.84
N ALA A 577 -24.48 -28.29 -12.80
CA ALA A 577 -24.44 -29.75 -12.99
C ALA A 577 -23.06 -30.33 -13.35
N SER A 578 -22.94 -31.66 -13.30
CA SER A 578 -21.69 -32.39 -13.58
C SER A 578 -21.15 -32.20 -15.00
N TYR A 579 -19.85 -32.46 -15.20
CA TYR A 579 -19.25 -32.47 -16.54
C TYR A 579 -19.94 -33.47 -17.48
N GLY A 580 -20.30 -34.65 -16.97
CA GLY A 580 -21.03 -35.67 -17.72
C GLY A 580 -22.42 -35.19 -18.15
N PHE A 581 -23.17 -34.55 -17.24
CA PHE A 581 -24.46 -33.93 -17.55
C PHE A 581 -24.31 -32.84 -18.61
N TYR A 582 -23.28 -32.00 -18.51
CA TYR A 582 -22.93 -31.00 -19.53
C TYR A 582 -22.75 -31.63 -20.93
N GLN A 583 -21.94 -32.70 -21.04
CA GLN A 583 -21.73 -33.42 -22.30
C GLN A 583 -23.06 -33.92 -22.88
N GLY A 584 -23.86 -34.58 -22.05
CA GLY A 584 -25.16 -35.14 -22.45
C GLY A 584 -26.15 -34.06 -22.87
N PHE A 585 -26.33 -33.04 -22.04
CA PHE A 585 -27.28 -31.95 -22.25
C PHE A 585 -26.99 -31.17 -23.52
N LEU A 586 -25.72 -30.82 -23.74
CA LEU A 586 -25.31 -30.15 -24.97
C LEU A 586 -25.50 -31.09 -26.17
N GLN A 587 -25.07 -32.36 -26.11
CA GLN A 587 -25.26 -33.32 -27.20
C GLN A 587 -26.75 -33.44 -27.57
N GLY A 588 -27.63 -33.67 -26.59
CA GLY A 588 -29.07 -33.82 -26.81
C GLY A 588 -29.75 -32.56 -27.34
N PHE A 589 -29.33 -31.37 -26.90
CA PHE A 589 -29.88 -30.11 -27.40
C PHE A 589 -29.42 -29.78 -28.82
N PHE A 590 -28.17 -30.13 -29.17
CA PHE A 590 -27.67 -30.06 -30.55
C PHE A 590 -28.25 -31.18 -31.45
N ASP A 591 -28.58 -32.36 -30.91
CA ASP A 591 -29.27 -33.44 -31.62
C ASP A 591 -30.71 -33.06 -32.01
N ALA A 592 -31.39 -32.23 -31.22
CA ALA A 592 -32.64 -31.59 -31.59
C ALA A 592 -32.38 -30.40 -32.57
N ASP A 593 -32.04 -29.23 -32.03
CA ASP A 593 -32.04 -27.94 -32.76
C ASP A 593 -30.70 -27.60 -33.46
N GLY A 594 -29.66 -28.40 -33.26
CA GLY A 594 -28.33 -28.19 -33.82
C GLY A 594 -28.21 -28.63 -35.28
N SER A 595 -27.30 -28.00 -36.03
CA SER A 595 -27.06 -28.31 -37.44
C SER A 595 -25.61 -28.11 -37.87
N VAL A 596 -25.08 -29.01 -38.70
CA VAL A 596 -23.80 -28.83 -39.41
C VAL A 596 -24.06 -28.05 -40.70
N GLN A 597 -23.48 -26.87 -40.84
CA GLN A 597 -23.65 -25.97 -41.98
C GLN A 597 -22.31 -25.55 -42.60
N GLY A 598 -22.37 -25.05 -43.85
CA GLY A 598 -21.22 -24.51 -44.57
C GLY A 598 -20.58 -25.47 -45.56
N THR A 599 -19.47 -25.03 -46.18
CA THR A 599 -18.67 -25.79 -47.15
C THR A 599 -17.19 -25.44 -46.97
N GLN A 600 -16.29 -26.30 -47.46
CA GLN A 600 -14.84 -26.06 -47.39
C GLN A 600 -14.40 -24.67 -47.92
N ASN A 601 -15.11 -24.12 -48.92
CA ASN A 601 -14.80 -22.80 -49.50
C ASN A 601 -15.42 -21.62 -48.73
N LYS A 602 -16.48 -21.83 -47.94
CA LYS A 602 -17.21 -20.77 -47.20
C LYS A 602 -17.03 -20.84 -45.68
N GLY A 603 -16.22 -21.79 -45.20
CA GLY A 603 -16.15 -22.17 -43.80
C GLY A 603 -17.25 -23.18 -43.44
N ILE A 604 -16.91 -24.08 -42.52
CA ILE A 604 -17.82 -25.04 -41.90
C ILE A 604 -18.11 -24.57 -40.47
N SER A 605 -19.31 -24.84 -39.98
CA SER A 605 -19.74 -24.47 -38.64
C SER A 605 -20.81 -25.42 -38.11
N VAL A 606 -20.74 -25.75 -36.82
CA VAL A 606 -21.88 -26.30 -36.06
C VAL A 606 -22.69 -25.13 -35.52
N ARG A 607 -24.02 -25.19 -35.63
CA ARG A 607 -24.91 -24.08 -35.26
C ARG A 607 -26.13 -24.54 -34.49
N LEU A 608 -26.55 -23.74 -33.51
CA LEU A 608 -27.76 -23.92 -32.72
C LEU A 608 -28.64 -22.69 -32.89
N ALA A 609 -29.86 -22.86 -33.42
CA ALA A 609 -30.82 -21.77 -33.61
C ALA A 609 -31.88 -21.81 -32.50
N GLN A 610 -32.18 -20.66 -31.88
CA GLN A 610 -33.16 -20.52 -30.79
C GLN A 610 -33.86 -19.16 -30.84
N SER A 611 -35.09 -19.06 -30.31
CA SER A 611 -35.71 -17.76 -30.02
C SER A 611 -35.32 -17.19 -28.65
N ASN A 612 -34.92 -18.05 -27.70
CA ASN A 612 -34.49 -17.62 -26.38
C ASN A 612 -32.99 -17.29 -26.36
N LEU A 613 -32.66 -15.99 -26.32
CA LEU A 613 -31.27 -15.52 -26.31
C LEU A 613 -30.50 -15.93 -25.05
N ASP A 614 -31.15 -15.92 -23.89
CA ASP A 614 -30.51 -16.27 -22.61
C ASP A 614 -30.09 -17.73 -22.56
N SER A 615 -30.85 -18.62 -23.21
CA SER A 615 -30.49 -20.03 -23.37
C SER A 615 -29.25 -20.19 -24.28
N LEU A 616 -29.10 -19.37 -25.33
CA LEU A 616 -27.86 -19.36 -26.11
C LEU A 616 -26.66 -18.81 -25.31
N LYS A 617 -26.87 -17.80 -24.45
CA LYS A 617 -25.82 -17.28 -23.55
C LYS A 617 -25.38 -18.32 -22.52
N ALA A 618 -26.32 -19.07 -21.95
CA ALA A 618 -25.99 -20.19 -21.07
C ALA A 618 -25.21 -21.29 -21.82
N VAL A 619 -25.67 -21.71 -23.01
CA VAL A 619 -24.91 -22.66 -23.86
C VAL A 619 -23.52 -22.12 -24.20
N GLN A 620 -23.35 -20.83 -24.50
CA GLN A 620 -22.04 -20.22 -24.78
C GLN A 620 -21.09 -20.30 -23.57
N ARG A 621 -21.57 -20.05 -22.35
CA ARG A 621 -20.78 -20.26 -21.11
C ARG A 621 -20.45 -21.74 -20.88
N MET A 622 -21.44 -22.62 -21.04
CA MET A 622 -21.27 -24.06 -20.86
C MET A 622 -20.19 -24.62 -21.81
N LEU A 623 -20.24 -24.24 -23.08
CA LEU A 623 -19.24 -24.60 -24.09
C LEU A 623 -17.85 -24.02 -23.76
N ALA A 624 -17.76 -22.76 -23.32
CA ALA A 624 -16.49 -22.11 -23.02
C ALA A 624 -15.73 -22.80 -21.88
N ARG A 625 -16.45 -23.26 -20.84
CA ARG A 625 -15.90 -24.06 -19.72
C ARG A 625 -15.36 -25.42 -20.18
N MET A 626 -15.87 -25.96 -21.29
CA MET A 626 -15.36 -27.18 -21.94
C MET A 626 -14.32 -26.89 -23.03
N GLY A 627 -13.74 -25.68 -23.05
CA GLY A 627 -12.71 -25.27 -24.02
C GLY A 627 -13.21 -24.99 -25.45
N ILE A 628 -14.53 -24.86 -25.64
CA ILE A 628 -15.20 -24.64 -26.94
C ILE A 628 -15.73 -23.20 -27.02
N VAL A 629 -15.02 -22.33 -27.72
CA VAL A 629 -15.46 -20.93 -27.93
C VAL A 629 -16.53 -20.88 -29.03
N SER A 630 -17.55 -20.02 -28.84
CA SER A 630 -18.66 -19.85 -29.79
C SER A 630 -19.11 -18.40 -29.93
N THR A 631 -19.84 -18.09 -31.01
CA THR A 631 -20.31 -16.74 -31.35
C THR A 631 -21.83 -16.71 -31.48
N ILE A 632 -22.51 -15.79 -30.78
CA ILE A 632 -23.96 -15.60 -30.87
C ILE A 632 -24.29 -14.48 -31.86
N TYR A 633 -25.00 -14.82 -32.93
CA TYR A 633 -25.57 -13.85 -33.87
C TYR A 633 -27.04 -13.59 -33.55
N GLN A 634 -27.37 -12.37 -33.16
CA GLN A 634 -28.73 -11.98 -32.81
C GLN A 634 -29.57 -11.64 -34.07
N GLY A 635 -30.89 -11.87 -34.01
CA GLY A 635 -31.83 -11.41 -35.05
C GLY A 635 -31.66 -12.02 -36.44
N ARG A 636 -30.95 -13.15 -36.57
CA ARG A 636 -30.63 -13.83 -37.84
C ARG A 636 -31.83 -14.18 -38.70
N ARG A 637 -33.01 -14.35 -38.09
CA ARG A 637 -34.30 -14.26 -38.79
C ARG A 637 -35.23 -13.35 -37.96
N PRO A 638 -35.70 -12.20 -38.48
CA PRO A 638 -36.50 -11.25 -37.71
C PRO A 638 -37.88 -11.81 -37.36
N ALA A 639 -38.47 -11.32 -36.26
CA ALA A 639 -39.82 -11.70 -35.86
C ALA A 639 -40.87 -11.34 -36.94
N GLY A 640 -41.89 -12.18 -37.12
CA GLY A 640 -42.93 -11.96 -38.11
C GLY A 640 -43.68 -13.23 -38.51
N TYR A 641 -44.74 -13.05 -39.30
CA TYR A 641 -45.52 -14.17 -39.84
C TYR A 641 -44.70 -14.95 -40.88
N ARG A 642 -44.68 -16.27 -40.73
CA ARG A 642 -44.08 -17.20 -41.68
C ARG A 642 -45.04 -18.35 -41.95
N LEU A 643 -45.02 -18.88 -43.16
CA LEU A 643 -45.72 -20.11 -43.48
C LEU A 643 -44.98 -21.29 -42.86
N MET A 644 -45.58 -21.91 -41.84
CA MET A 644 -45.09 -23.12 -41.19
C MET A 644 -46.11 -24.25 -41.40
N PRO A 645 -45.70 -25.54 -41.39
CA PRO A 645 -46.64 -26.65 -41.44
C PRO A 645 -47.57 -26.64 -40.23
N ASP A 646 -48.87 -26.74 -40.46
CA ASP A 646 -49.89 -27.00 -39.45
C ASP A 646 -49.95 -28.50 -39.08
N SER A 647 -50.93 -28.90 -38.26
CA SER A 647 -51.15 -30.30 -37.88
C SER A 647 -51.48 -31.23 -39.06
N ASP A 648 -51.95 -30.70 -40.19
CA ASP A 648 -52.19 -31.44 -41.43
C ASP A 648 -50.97 -31.40 -42.39
N ARG A 649 -49.85 -30.81 -41.94
CA ARG A 649 -48.66 -30.49 -42.74
C ARG A 649 -48.91 -29.51 -43.91
N LYS A 650 -50.00 -28.74 -43.87
CA LYS A 650 -50.28 -27.66 -44.83
C LYS A 650 -49.60 -26.38 -44.35
N LEU A 651 -49.20 -25.52 -45.28
CA LEU A 651 -48.57 -24.24 -44.94
C LEU A 651 -49.62 -23.25 -44.42
N ALA A 652 -49.55 -22.92 -43.14
CA ALA A 652 -50.38 -21.91 -42.48
C ALA A 652 -49.53 -20.77 -41.90
N PRO A 653 -50.05 -19.54 -41.78
CA PRO A 653 -49.30 -18.41 -41.25
C PRO A 653 -49.19 -18.47 -39.72
N TYR A 654 -47.99 -18.70 -39.20
CA TYR A 654 -47.67 -18.63 -37.78
C TYR A 654 -46.79 -17.39 -37.50
N TYR A 655 -47.06 -16.69 -36.39
CA TYR A 655 -46.17 -15.62 -35.93
C TYR A 655 -44.93 -16.24 -35.26
N CYS A 656 -43.78 -16.13 -35.92
CA CYS A 656 -42.51 -16.57 -35.37
C CYS A 656 -41.82 -15.43 -34.62
N GLN A 657 -41.32 -15.70 -33.42
CA GLN A 657 -40.38 -14.82 -32.72
C GLN A 657 -39.07 -14.66 -33.53
N ALA A 658 -38.26 -13.68 -33.14
CA ALA A 658 -36.91 -13.53 -33.67
C ALA A 658 -36.11 -14.80 -33.39
N GLN A 659 -35.19 -15.14 -34.30
CA GLN A 659 -34.31 -16.30 -34.18
C GLN A 659 -32.86 -15.83 -34.12
N HIS A 660 -32.16 -16.30 -33.11
CA HIS A 660 -30.76 -16.07 -32.81
C HIS A 660 -29.99 -17.37 -33.15
N GLU A 661 -28.71 -17.27 -33.49
CA GLU A 661 -27.90 -18.40 -33.95
C GLU A 661 -26.55 -18.41 -33.22
N LEU A 662 -26.32 -19.41 -32.37
CA LEU A 662 -25.00 -19.70 -31.80
C LEU A 662 -24.19 -20.51 -32.80
N VAL A 663 -22.93 -20.15 -33.00
CA VAL A 663 -22.06 -20.70 -34.04
C VAL A 663 -20.72 -21.14 -33.45
N ILE A 664 -20.38 -22.41 -33.66
CA ILE A 664 -19.07 -23.01 -33.37
C ILE A 664 -18.32 -23.16 -34.70
N ALA A 665 -17.07 -22.69 -34.74
CA ALA A 665 -16.21 -22.69 -35.92
C ALA A 665 -14.74 -22.85 -35.50
N ASN A 666 -13.81 -22.82 -36.47
CA ASN A 666 -12.36 -22.99 -36.24
C ASN A 666 -12.04 -24.35 -35.59
N ASP A 667 -10.89 -24.49 -34.91
CA ASP A 667 -10.50 -25.73 -34.22
C ASP A 667 -11.46 -26.13 -33.09
N ASN A 668 -12.33 -25.23 -32.60
CA ASN A 668 -13.42 -25.58 -31.67
C ASN A 668 -14.38 -26.64 -32.26
N LEU A 669 -14.45 -26.81 -33.58
CA LEU A 669 -15.21 -27.90 -34.21
C LEU A 669 -14.67 -29.29 -33.87
N TYR A 670 -13.34 -29.42 -33.76
CA TYR A 670 -12.69 -30.67 -33.36
C TYR A 670 -13.00 -30.96 -31.89
N TRP A 671 -12.86 -29.97 -31.02
CA TRP A 671 -13.19 -30.11 -29.60
C TRP A 671 -14.68 -30.41 -29.37
N PHE A 672 -15.58 -29.76 -30.11
CA PHE A 672 -17.01 -30.11 -30.12
C PHE A 672 -17.21 -31.57 -30.53
N GLN A 673 -16.60 -32.04 -31.62
CA GLN A 673 -16.71 -33.44 -32.08
C GLN A 673 -16.21 -34.44 -31.03
N GLN A 674 -15.10 -34.15 -30.34
CA GLN A 674 -14.50 -35.05 -29.35
C GLN A 674 -15.24 -35.07 -28.01
N ILE A 675 -15.71 -33.91 -27.52
CA ILE A 675 -16.27 -33.77 -26.18
C ILE A 675 -17.79 -33.96 -26.16
N ILE A 676 -18.49 -33.49 -27.19
CA ILE A 676 -19.97 -33.41 -27.24
C ILE A 676 -20.51 -34.26 -28.39
N GLY A 677 -20.08 -33.98 -29.62
CA GLY A 677 -20.50 -34.68 -30.83
C GLY A 677 -21.99 -34.52 -31.14
N PHE A 678 -22.51 -35.49 -31.90
CA PHE A 678 -23.93 -35.70 -32.15
C PHE A 678 -24.22 -37.18 -31.92
N ARG A 679 -25.38 -37.50 -31.34
CA ARG A 679 -25.92 -38.86 -31.35
C ARG A 679 -26.73 -39.13 -32.61
N GLU A 680 -27.33 -38.09 -33.20
CA GLU A 680 -28.10 -38.21 -34.44
C GLU A 680 -27.16 -38.62 -35.60
N PRO A 681 -27.40 -39.79 -36.25
CA PRO A 681 -26.43 -40.38 -37.17
C PRO A 681 -26.06 -39.49 -38.36
N HIS A 682 -27.01 -38.76 -38.93
CA HIS A 682 -26.75 -37.93 -40.11
C HIS A 682 -25.96 -36.66 -39.75
N LYS A 683 -26.23 -36.02 -38.61
CA LYS A 683 -25.46 -34.89 -38.08
C LYS A 683 -24.04 -35.33 -37.72
N ALA A 684 -23.90 -36.50 -37.08
CA ALA A 684 -22.61 -37.09 -36.74
C ALA A 684 -21.78 -37.43 -37.99
N GLU A 685 -22.33 -38.20 -38.94
CA GLU A 685 -21.64 -38.58 -40.18
C GLU A 685 -21.29 -37.34 -41.01
N LYS A 686 -22.20 -36.37 -41.10
CA LYS A 686 -21.96 -35.11 -41.80
C LYS A 686 -20.82 -34.32 -41.18
N LEU A 687 -20.74 -34.21 -39.84
CA LEU A 687 -19.63 -33.55 -39.15
C LEU A 687 -18.30 -34.28 -39.40
N ASN A 688 -18.27 -35.60 -39.25
CA ASN A 688 -17.09 -36.43 -39.51
C ASN A 688 -16.58 -36.21 -40.94
N ARG A 689 -17.45 -36.36 -41.94
CA ARG A 689 -17.13 -36.23 -43.37
C ARG A 689 -16.61 -34.83 -43.73
N VAL A 690 -17.13 -33.76 -43.13
CA VAL A 690 -16.61 -32.41 -43.39
C VAL A 690 -15.30 -32.11 -42.65
N LEU A 691 -15.04 -32.74 -41.50
CA LEU A 691 -13.78 -32.62 -40.78
C LEU A 691 -12.65 -33.40 -41.46
N GLU A 692 -12.90 -34.63 -41.90
CA GLU A 692 -11.96 -35.43 -42.71
C GLU A 692 -11.57 -34.76 -44.03
N GLY A 693 -12.46 -33.93 -44.59
CA GLY A 693 -12.21 -33.17 -45.82
C GLY A 693 -11.17 -32.04 -45.71
N TYR A 694 -10.69 -31.69 -44.50
CA TYR A 694 -9.73 -30.61 -44.31
C TYR A 694 -8.29 -31.00 -44.67
N LYS A 695 -7.79 -30.46 -45.80
CA LYS A 695 -6.39 -30.65 -46.25
C LYS A 695 -5.34 -29.85 -45.46
N ARG A 696 -5.76 -28.95 -44.58
CA ARG A 696 -4.91 -28.12 -43.70
C ARG A 696 -5.52 -28.16 -42.30
N LYS A 697 -4.70 -28.03 -41.26
CA LYS A 697 -5.20 -27.88 -39.88
C LYS A 697 -6.18 -26.71 -39.81
N LEU A 698 -7.24 -26.88 -39.02
CA LEU A 698 -8.21 -25.82 -38.72
C LEU A 698 -7.49 -24.60 -38.12
N ASN A 699 -8.08 -23.42 -38.31
CA ASN A 699 -7.57 -22.20 -37.67
C ASN A 699 -7.62 -22.38 -36.15
N ARG A 700 -6.52 -22.08 -35.46
CA ARG A 700 -6.42 -22.20 -34.00
C ARG A 700 -7.20 -21.08 -33.31
N GLU A 701 -8.06 -21.43 -32.36
CA GLU A 701 -8.71 -20.48 -31.45
C GLU A 701 -7.68 -19.69 -30.62
N ARG A 702 -7.95 -18.40 -30.43
CA ARG A 702 -7.11 -17.45 -29.69
C ARG A 702 -7.73 -17.00 -28.38
N PHE A 703 -8.92 -17.50 -28.05
CA PHE A 703 -9.63 -17.21 -26.80
C PHE A 703 -9.76 -15.70 -26.58
N ALA A 704 -10.04 -14.96 -27.64
CA ALA A 704 -9.98 -13.50 -27.63
C ALA A 704 -11.20 -12.92 -28.33
N VAL A 705 -12.02 -12.22 -27.55
CA VAL A 705 -13.30 -11.63 -27.94
C VAL A 705 -13.18 -10.11 -28.04
N THR A 706 -14.08 -9.49 -28.80
CA THR A 706 -14.01 -8.08 -29.18
C THR A 706 -15.06 -7.26 -28.42
N VAL A 707 -14.66 -6.21 -27.72
CA VAL A 707 -15.58 -5.29 -27.02
C VAL A 707 -16.55 -4.68 -28.04
N ALA A 708 -17.85 -4.74 -27.74
CA ALA A 708 -18.92 -4.11 -28.50
C ALA A 708 -19.40 -2.82 -27.83
N SER A 709 -19.66 -2.88 -26.51
CA SER A 709 -20.04 -1.73 -25.69
C SER A 709 -19.61 -1.90 -24.24
N ILE A 710 -19.46 -0.78 -23.55
CA ILE A 710 -19.33 -0.66 -22.10
C ILE A 710 -20.45 0.31 -21.67
N ASP A 711 -21.51 -0.22 -21.07
CA ASP A 711 -22.73 0.55 -20.77
C ASP A 711 -22.90 0.71 -19.25
N ALA A 712 -23.42 1.84 -18.77
CA ALA A 712 -23.72 2.01 -17.34
C ALA A 712 -24.93 1.15 -16.92
N ASP A 713 -24.79 0.37 -15.86
CA ASP A 713 -25.73 -0.70 -15.45
C ASP A 713 -26.14 -0.60 -13.98
N GLY A 714 -26.38 0.64 -13.53
CA GLY A 714 -26.91 0.95 -12.20
C GLY A 714 -25.88 0.92 -11.07
N ILE A 715 -26.39 0.74 -9.85
CA ILE A 715 -25.61 0.66 -8.61
C ILE A 715 -26.10 -0.57 -7.86
N GLU A 716 -25.23 -1.54 -7.59
CA GLU A 716 -25.58 -2.84 -6.99
C GLU A 716 -24.51 -3.29 -6.00
N ALA A 717 -24.83 -4.28 -5.16
CA ALA A 717 -23.88 -5.02 -4.36
C ALA A 717 -22.87 -5.76 -5.26
N VAL A 718 -21.58 -5.58 -5.00
CA VAL A 718 -20.49 -6.19 -5.75
C VAL A 718 -19.48 -6.87 -4.82
N TYR A 719 -18.78 -7.86 -5.38
CA TYR A 719 -18.02 -8.87 -4.64
C TYR A 719 -16.69 -9.15 -5.34
N ASP A 720 -15.72 -9.65 -4.58
CA ASP A 720 -14.40 -10.07 -5.10
C ASP A 720 -13.86 -11.27 -4.31
N CYS A 721 -12.83 -11.94 -4.84
CA CYS A 721 -12.04 -12.93 -4.12
C CYS A 721 -10.54 -12.74 -4.41
N THR A 722 -9.68 -13.18 -3.49
CA THR A 722 -8.23 -13.21 -3.72
C THR A 722 -7.77 -14.61 -4.10
N VAL A 723 -7.21 -14.76 -5.30
CA VAL A 723 -6.46 -15.96 -5.75
C VAL A 723 -4.94 -15.70 -5.67
N PRO A 724 -4.21 -16.24 -4.68
CA PRO A 724 -2.77 -16.03 -4.55
C PRO A 724 -1.99 -16.71 -5.69
N GLY A 725 -1.03 -15.99 -6.27
CA GLY A 725 -0.21 -16.47 -7.39
C GLY A 725 -0.56 -15.78 -8.71
N PRO A 726 -1.50 -16.31 -9.51
CA PRO A 726 -1.83 -15.77 -10.83
C PRO A 726 -2.61 -14.44 -10.81
N ALA A 727 -3.06 -13.99 -9.63
CA ALA A 727 -3.72 -12.69 -9.41
C ALA A 727 -4.94 -12.42 -10.30
N CYS A 728 -5.66 -13.46 -10.71
CA CYS A 728 -6.87 -13.40 -11.54
C CYS A 728 -7.82 -14.56 -11.24
N PHE A 729 -9.05 -14.50 -11.75
CA PHE A 729 -10.07 -15.56 -11.65
C PHE A 729 -11.01 -15.57 -12.87
N ASP A 730 -11.81 -16.64 -13.00
CA ASP A 730 -12.82 -16.77 -14.06
C ASP A 730 -14.07 -15.93 -13.74
N ALA A 731 -14.45 -15.05 -14.67
CA ALA A 731 -15.67 -14.26 -14.58
C ALA A 731 -16.51 -14.40 -15.86
N ASN A 732 -17.53 -15.28 -15.85
CA ASN A 732 -18.35 -15.65 -17.01
C ASN A 732 -17.54 -16.19 -18.22
N GLY A 733 -16.33 -16.74 -18.00
CA GLY A 733 -15.39 -17.17 -19.04
C GLY A 733 -14.31 -16.15 -19.39
N LEU A 734 -14.44 -14.89 -18.93
CA LEU A 734 -13.45 -13.82 -19.15
C LEU A 734 -12.37 -13.84 -18.06
N VAL A 735 -11.16 -13.42 -18.44
CA VAL A 735 -10.03 -13.31 -17.52
C VAL A 735 -10.11 -11.98 -16.75
N ALA A 736 -10.57 -12.05 -15.49
CA ALA A 736 -10.72 -10.94 -14.56
C ALA A 736 -9.54 -10.89 -13.58
N HIS A 737 -8.97 -9.70 -13.33
CA HIS A 737 -7.91 -9.55 -12.32
C HIS A 737 -8.52 -9.60 -10.91
N ASN A 738 -7.76 -10.10 -9.92
CA ASN A 738 -8.10 -9.92 -8.51
C ASN A 738 -8.21 -8.42 -8.17
N CYS A 739 -8.66 -8.09 -6.97
CA CYS A 739 -8.32 -6.80 -6.41
C CYS A 739 -6.81 -6.64 -6.24
N GLY A 740 -6.24 -5.78 -7.09
CA GLY A 740 -5.11 -4.96 -6.70
C GLY A 740 -5.62 -3.53 -6.59
N GLU A 741 -5.80 -3.02 -5.38
CA GLU A 741 -5.84 -1.58 -5.18
C GLU A 741 -4.55 -0.95 -5.70
N ILE A 742 -4.65 0.32 -6.08
CA ILE A 742 -3.48 1.14 -6.27
C ILE A 742 -2.78 1.20 -4.91
N LEU A 743 -1.53 0.73 -4.89
CA LEU A 743 -0.66 0.79 -3.72
C LEU A 743 -0.61 2.22 -3.20
N GLY A 744 -0.59 2.39 -1.88
CA GLY A 744 -0.38 3.69 -1.26
C GLY A 744 0.92 4.33 -1.74
N GLN A 745 0.80 5.26 -2.69
CA GLN A 745 1.88 5.99 -3.35
C GLN A 745 1.53 7.48 -3.29
N ASN A 746 2.51 8.36 -3.07
CA ASN A 746 2.27 9.78 -2.80
C ASN A 746 1.41 9.97 -1.55
N PHE A 747 1.94 9.67 -0.37
CA PHE A 747 1.22 9.78 0.91
C PHE A 747 2.00 10.50 2.01
N HIS A 748 1.28 10.92 3.06
CA HIS A 748 1.84 11.45 4.31
C HIS A 748 1.72 10.41 5.44
N CYS A 749 2.75 10.28 6.27
CA CYS A 749 2.70 9.45 7.47
C CYS A 749 1.90 10.16 8.58
N ASN A 750 0.86 9.51 9.10
CA ASN A 750 -0.10 10.08 10.06
C ASN A 750 -0.05 9.29 11.38
N LEU A 751 0.65 9.84 12.39
CA LEU A 751 1.15 9.05 13.51
C LEU A 751 0.73 9.61 14.89
N ALA A 752 0.36 8.71 15.80
CA ALA A 752 0.26 8.95 17.24
C ALA A 752 1.02 7.84 17.99
N GLU A 753 1.28 8.02 19.28
CA GLU A 753 2.17 7.12 20.03
C GLU A 753 1.70 6.89 21.47
N VAL A 754 1.57 5.62 21.84
CA VAL A 754 1.31 5.17 23.21
C VAL A 754 2.62 4.99 23.98
N HIS A 755 2.75 5.60 25.15
CA HIS A 755 3.93 5.50 26.01
C HIS A 755 3.74 4.37 27.03
N LEU A 756 3.96 3.14 26.57
CA LEU A 756 3.73 1.92 27.35
C LEU A 756 4.48 1.92 28.68
N ASN A 757 5.66 2.55 28.76
CA ASN A 757 6.44 2.58 29.99
C ASN A 757 5.75 3.31 31.17
N GLN A 758 4.71 4.12 30.91
CA GLN A 758 3.89 4.82 31.92
C GLN A 758 2.65 4.02 32.37
N ILE A 759 2.30 2.94 31.68
CA ILE A 759 1.07 2.17 31.90
C ILE A 759 1.42 0.89 32.68
N ASP A 760 0.62 0.55 33.69
CA ASP A 760 0.75 -0.73 34.40
C ASP A 760 0.36 -1.89 33.45
N PRO A 761 1.20 -2.92 33.24
CA PRO A 761 0.84 -4.10 32.45
C PRO A 761 -0.45 -4.79 32.88
N LYS A 762 -0.86 -4.64 34.14
CA LYS A 762 -2.11 -5.19 34.70
C LYS A 762 -3.33 -4.28 34.51
N ASP A 763 -3.14 -2.99 34.26
CA ASP A 763 -4.25 -2.07 33.96
C ASP A 763 -4.63 -2.17 32.48
N LEU A 764 -5.48 -3.15 32.19
CA LEU A 764 -5.97 -3.40 30.83
C LEU A 764 -6.81 -2.24 30.30
N LYS A 765 -7.48 -1.49 31.18
CA LYS A 765 -8.34 -0.37 30.80
C LYS A 765 -7.50 0.85 30.42
N ALA A 766 -6.44 1.17 31.16
CA ALA A 766 -5.52 2.24 30.78
C ALA A 766 -4.81 1.94 29.45
N GLN A 767 -4.50 0.67 29.17
CA GLN A 767 -3.97 0.25 27.86
C GLN A 767 -5.00 0.51 26.74
N GLU A 768 -6.22 0.01 26.90
CA GLU A 768 -7.32 0.21 25.94
C GLU A 768 -7.58 1.70 25.68
N GLU A 769 -7.77 2.49 26.74
CA GLU A 769 -7.98 3.94 26.64
C GLU A 769 -6.82 4.67 25.94
N ALA A 770 -5.57 4.29 26.17
CA ALA A 770 -4.41 4.93 25.55
C ALA A 770 -4.30 4.62 24.04
N PHE A 771 -4.54 3.37 23.62
CA PHE A 771 -4.57 2.98 22.21
C PHE A 771 -5.78 3.57 21.48
N THR A 772 -6.96 3.61 22.10
CA THR A 772 -8.15 4.30 21.55
C THR A 772 -7.91 5.80 21.40
N ALA A 773 -7.27 6.47 22.38
CA ALA A 773 -6.88 7.87 22.26
C ALA A 773 -5.88 8.10 21.10
N ALA A 774 -4.90 7.21 20.92
CA ALA A 774 -3.96 7.31 19.80
C ALA A 774 -4.66 7.14 18.45
N ALA A 775 -5.58 6.18 18.35
CA ALA A 775 -6.43 5.94 17.18
C ALA A 775 -7.28 7.16 16.82
N LEU A 776 -7.97 7.77 17.80
CA LEU A 776 -8.76 8.99 17.60
C LEU A 776 -7.88 10.17 17.17
N SER A 777 -6.67 10.29 17.71
CA SER A 777 -5.72 11.34 17.30
C SER A 777 -5.33 11.24 15.82
N VAL A 778 -5.00 10.05 15.31
CA VAL A 778 -4.65 9.89 13.88
C VAL A 778 -5.88 9.97 12.98
N ALA A 779 -7.02 9.44 13.42
CA ALA A 779 -8.27 9.46 12.66
C ALA A 779 -8.82 10.89 12.51
N SER A 780 -8.61 11.77 13.51
CA SER A 780 -8.95 13.19 13.43
C SER A 780 -8.29 13.89 12.23
N LEU A 781 -7.01 13.61 11.97
CA LEU A 781 -6.25 14.16 10.85
C LEU A 781 -6.70 13.64 9.47
N LEU A 782 -7.62 12.66 9.40
CA LEU A 782 -8.23 12.24 8.13
C LEU A 782 -9.15 13.30 7.53
N ASN A 783 -9.61 14.29 8.30
CA ASN A 783 -10.41 15.40 7.79
C ASN A 783 -9.61 16.43 6.94
N HIS A 784 -8.27 16.41 6.97
CA HIS A 784 -7.47 17.31 6.13
C HIS A 784 -7.70 17.04 4.63
N GLN A 785 -7.98 18.10 3.87
CA GLN A 785 -8.09 18.09 2.42
C GLN A 785 -6.82 18.73 1.82
N PHE A 786 -5.99 17.96 1.14
CA PHE A 786 -4.71 18.42 0.61
C PHE A 786 -4.89 19.20 -0.71
N MET A 787 -4.13 20.28 -0.87
CA MET A 787 -4.09 21.08 -2.11
C MET A 787 -3.33 20.39 -3.25
N GLU A 788 -2.41 19.46 -2.94
CA GLU A 788 -1.64 18.70 -3.91
C GLU A 788 -2.43 17.45 -4.34
N PRO A 789 -2.84 17.32 -5.62
CA PRO A 789 -3.74 16.26 -6.06
C PRO A 789 -3.24 14.85 -5.78
N ARG A 790 -1.92 14.60 -5.85
CA ARG A 790 -1.35 13.28 -5.59
C ARG A 790 -1.60 12.81 -4.14
N TYR A 791 -1.35 13.69 -3.17
CA TYR A 791 -1.60 13.40 -1.74
C TYR A 791 -3.10 13.33 -1.42
N GLN A 792 -3.93 14.13 -2.09
CA GLN A 792 -5.37 14.07 -1.91
C GLN A 792 -5.96 12.78 -2.49
N GLN A 793 -5.53 12.37 -3.69
CA GLN A 793 -5.96 11.12 -4.31
C GLN A 793 -5.58 9.92 -3.44
N SER A 794 -4.32 9.84 -2.99
CA SER A 794 -3.88 8.78 -2.07
C SER A 794 -4.68 8.77 -0.76
N ARG A 795 -5.02 9.94 -0.20
CA ARG A 795 -5.88 10.07 1.00
C ARG A 795 -7.32 9.59 0.76
N LEU A 796 -7.86 9.79 -0.44
CA LEU A 796 -9.18 9.25 -0.81
C LEU A 796 -9.12 7.74 -1.06
N GLU A 797 -8.00 7.22 -1.57
CA GLU A 797 -7.80 5.81 -1.87
C GLU A 797 -7.55 4.95 -0.62
N ASP A 798 -6.42 5.17 0.07
CA ASP A 798 -6.06 4.50 1.33
C ASP A 798 -5.73 5.57 2.38
N PRO A 799 -6.69 5.94 3.26
CA PRO A 799 -6.53 7.05 4.20
C PRO A 799 -5.53 6.75 5.34
N ILE A 800 -4.23 6.78 5.01
CA ILE A 800 -3.11 6.37 5.87
C ILE A 800 -3.25 6.88 7.32
N VAL A 801 -3.22 5.94 8.26
CA VAL A 801 -3.00 6.16 9.70
C VAL A 801 -2.01 5.14 10.25
N GLY A 802 -1.29 5.49 11.32
CA GLY A 802 -0.34 4.61 11.98
C GLY A 802 -0.24 4.89 13.47
N VAL A 803 -0.97 4.15 14.29
CA VAL A 803 -0.75 4.17 15.75
C VAL A 803 0.53 3.41 16.08
N SER A 804 1.45 4.10 16.75
CA SER A 804 2.71 3.60 17.28
C SER A 804 2.63 3.42 18.79
N PHE A 805 3.65 2.77 19.35
CA PHE A 805 3.96 2.79 20.76
C PHE A 805 5.45 3.06 20.98
N THR A 806 5.82 3.34 22.23
CA THR A 806 7.20 3.51 22.68
C THR A 806 7.33 2.96 24.11
N GLY A 807 8.52 2.46 24.46
CA GLY A 807 8.78 1.80 25.74
C GLY A 807 8.27 0.36 25.82
N LEU A 808 8.11 -0.35 24.69
CA LEU A 808 7.67 -1.75 24.70
C LEU A 808 8.63 -2.67 25.48
N PHE A 809 9.93 -2.47 25.30
CA PHE A 809 10.94 -3.24 26.02
C PHE A 809 10.80 -3.02 27.53
N ASP A 810 10.73 -1.76 27.98
CA ASP A 810 10.52 -1.41 29.39
C ASP A 810 9.21 -1.99 29.95
N PHE A 811 8.15 -2.03 29.14
CA PHE A 811 6.85 -2.60 29.51
C PHE A 811 6.92 -4.11 29.68
N PHE A 812 7.58 -4.85 28.80
CA PHE A 812 7.72 -6.31 28.93
C PHE A 812 8.67 -6.72 30.07
N VAL A 813 9.73 -5.94 30.37
CA VAL A 813 10.51 -6.15 31.62
C VAL A 813 9.62 -6.03 32.86
N LYS A 814 8.74 -5.01 32.90
CA LYS A 814 7.77 -4.84 34.00
C LYS A 814 6.70 -5.93 34.04
N ALA A 815 6.24 -6.40 32.88
CA ALA A 815 5.16 -7.38 32.76
C ALA A 815 5.60 -8.81 33.08
N PHE A 816 6.82 -9.18 32.70
CA PHE A 816 7.33 -10.56 32.75
C PHE A 816 8.49 -10.75 33.74
N GLY A 817 9.08 -9.67 34.24
CA GLY A 817 10.16 -9.70 35.23
C GLY A 817 11.53 -10.01 34.63
N VAL A 818 12.54 -10.10 35.49
CA VAL A 818 13.95 -10.25 35.10
C VAL A 818 14.23 -11.61 34.42
N GLU A 819 13.40 -12.63 34.65
CA GLU A 819 13.51 -13.91 33.91
C GLU A 819 13.39 -13.74 32.38
N TRP A 820 12.57 -12.79 31.93
CA TRP A 820 12.44 -12.44 30.52
C TRP A 820 13.70 -11.74 30.00
N LEU A 821 14.39 -10.95 30.85
CA LEU A 821 15.68 -10.35 30.51
C LEU A 821 16.83 -11.38 30.43
N HIS A 822 16.87 -12.39 31.29
CA HIS A 822 17.84 -13.48 31.17
C HIS A 822 17.64 -14.24 29.85
N TRP A 823 16.40 -14.64 29.55
CA TRP A 823 16.05 -15.25 28.27
C TRP A 823 16.35 -14.34 27.06
N TRP A 824 16.23 -13.02 27.22
CA TRP A 824 16.68 -12.05 26.23
C TRP A 824 18.19 -12.12 25.97
N ALA A 825 18.97 -12.07 27.05
CA ALA A 825 20.43 -12.09 27.01
C ALA A 825 20.98 -13.40 26.42
N GLU A 826 20.27 -14.52 26.61
CA GLU A 826 20.55 -15.82 25.98
C GLU A 826 20.24 -15.88 24.48
N GLY A 827 19.70 -14.81 23.89
CA GLY A 827 19.40 -14.74 22.45
C GLY A 827 17.97 -15.09 22.06
N ARG A 828 17.02 -15.10 23.02
CA ARG A 828 15.60 -15.49 22.84
C ARG A 828 15.39 -16.91 22.26
N PRO A 829 16.08 -17.95 22.77
CA PRO A 829 15.93 -19.32 22.26
C PRO A 829 14.50 -19.86 22.44
N ASP A 830 14.03 -20.65 21.48
CA ASP A 830 12.71 -21.32 21.48
C ASP A 830 12.65 -22.53 22.43
N THR A 831 13.06 -22.31 23.69
CA THR A 831 12.77 -23.22 24.80
C THR A 831 11.28 -23.17 25.15
N MET A 832 10.77 -24.15 25.89
CA MET A 832 9.37 -24.15 26.35
C MET A 832 8.97 -22.83 27.04
N LYS A 833 9.85 -22.30 27.90
CA LYS A 833 9.64 -21.01 28.57
C LYS A 833 9.77 -19.80 27.63
N GLY A 834 10.67 -19.88 26.64
CA GLY A 834 10.79 -18.87 25.60
C GLY A 834 9.55 -18.76 24.71
N LEU A 835 8.97 -19.91 24.32
CA LEU A 835 7.72 -19.97 23.57
C LEU A 835 6.54 -19.40 24.37
N GLU A 836 6.46 -19.65 25.69
CA GLU A 836 5.49 -18.98 26.56
C GLU A 836 5.67 -17.46 26.59
N PHE A 837 6.91 -16.95 26.61
CA PHE A 837 7.17 -15.52 26.54
C PHE A 837 6.75 -14.94 25.18
N LYS A 838 7.13 -15.55 24.05
CA LYS A 838 6.68 -15.13 22.71
C LYS A 838 5.15 -15.13 22.62
N GLN A 839 4.47 -16.13 23.17
CA GLN A 839 3.00 -16.19 23.18
C GLN A 839 2.38 -15.04 24.02
N LYS A 840 2.97 -14.70 25.18
CA LYS A 840 2.52 -13.56 26.00
C LYS A 840 2.79 -12.22 25.30
N GLU A 841 3.94 -12.05 24.64
CA GLU A 841 4.25 -10.88 23.80
C GLU A 841 3.20 -10.71 22.69
N GLN A 842 2.88 -11.79 21.96
CA GLN A 842 1.84 -11.82 20.93
C GLN A 842 0.48 -11.39 21.47
N GLN A 843 0.05 -11.90 22.64
CA GLN A 843 -1.25 -11.57 23.23
C GLN A 843 -1.44 -10.06 23.49
N TYR A 844 -0.41 -9.37 23.98
CA TYR A 844 -0.46 -7.90 24.12
C TYR A 844 -0.51 -7.21 22.75
N LEU A 845 0.40 -7.59 21.84
CA LEU A 845 0.55 -6.98 20.52
C LEU A 845 -0.73 -7.10 19.68
N SER A 846 -1.33 -8.29 19.58
CA SER A 846 -2.55 -8.51 18.80
C SER A 846 -3.76 -7.80 19.39
N ARG A 847 -3.94 -7.82 20.72
CA ARG A 847 -5.03 -7.08 21.38
C ARG A 847 -4.94 -5.57 21.12
N TRP A 848 -3.75 -4.98 21.22
CA TRP A 848 -3.58 -3.54 20.94
C TRP A 848 -3.82 -3.21 19.46
N LYS A 849 -3.45 -4.11 18.53
CA LYS A 849 -3.78 -3.99 17.10
C LYS A 849 -5.30 -3.98 16.88
N GLU A 850 -6.02 -4.91 17.50
CA GLU A 850 -7.48 -4.99 17.43
C GLU A 850 -8.16 -3.70 17.95
N ILE A 851 -7.75 -3.20 19.12
CA ILE A 851 -8.26 -1.95 19.71
C ILE A 851 -8.05 -0.76 18.76
N VAL A 852 -6.84 -0.62 18.19
CA VAL A 852 -6.54 0.45 17.23
C VAL A 852 -7.39 0.34 15.98
N HIS A 853 -7.50 -0.86 15.42
CA HIS A 853 -8.35 -1.10 14.25
C HIS A 853 -9.79 -0.70 14.58
N GLN A 854 -10.42 -1.30 15.59
CA GLN A 854 -11.79 -0.98 15.98
C GLN A 854 -12.04 0.54 16.13
N ALA A 855 -11.23 1.23 16.94
CA ALA A 855 -11.39 2.66 17.20
C ALA A 855 -11.24 3.55 15.95
N VAL A 856 -10.26 3.26 15.08
CA VAL A 856 -10.11 3.97 13.79
C VAL A 856 -11.32 3.68 12.89
N TRP A 857 -11.79 2.44 12.85
CA TRP A 857 -12.82 1.99 11.93
C TRP A 857 -14.19 2.60 12.28
N GLU A 858 -14.58 2.53 13.55
CA GLU A 858 -15.81 3.14 14.08
C GLU A 858 -15.82 4.67 13.88
N TYR A 859 -14.66 5.32 14.05
CA TYR A 859 -14.51 6.74 13.74
C TYR A 859 -14.77 7.00 12.24
N CYS A 860 -14.13 6.25 11.35
CA CYS A 860 -14.26 6.47 9.89
C CYS A 860 -15.70 6.29 9.43
N ASP A 861 -16.38 5.23 9.89
CA ASP A 861 -17.78 4.94 9.55
C ASP A 861 -18.72 6.09 9.93
N ARG A 862 -18.59 6.60 11.17
CA ARG A 862 -19.40 7.70 11.68
C ARG A 862 -19.18 9.01 10.91
N HIS A 863 -17.96 9.25 10.44
CA HIS A 863 -17.61 10.45 9.65
C HIS A 863 -17.72 10.25 8.13
N GLN A 864 -18.20 9.09 7.67
CA GLN A 864 -18.33 8.74 6.25
C GLN A 864 -16.99 8.85 5.48
N LEU A 865 -15.90 8.48 6.16
CA LEU A 865 -14.56 8.43 5.59
C LEU A 865 -14.23 7.01 5.13
N ASN A 866 -13.38 6.90 4.12
CA ASN A 866 -12.86 5.61 3.72
C ASN A 866 -12.07 4.94 4.86
N ARG A 867 -12.07 3.62 4.79
CA ARG A 867 -11.63 2.71 5.82
C ARG A 867 -10.15 2.35 5.58
N PRO A 868 -9.15 2.86 6.33
CA PRO A 868 -7.72 2.61 6.05
C PRO A 868 -7.32 1.12 6.07
N ASN A 869 -6.59 0.65 5.07
CA ASN A 869 -6.19 -0.75 4.99
C ASN A 869 -5.22 -1.15 6.12
N ARG A 870 -4.34 -0.22 6.52
CA ARG A 870 -3.31 -0.43 7.55
C ARG A 870 -3.43 0.65 8.64
N CYS A 871 -3.58 0.24 9.91
CA CYS A 871 -3.80 1.19 11.02
C CYS A 871 -2.65 1.29 12.05
N THR A 872 -1.74 0.30 12.08
CA THR A 872 -0.67 0.18 13.10
C THR A 872 0.73 0.17 12.48
N THR A 873 1.68 0.80 13.16
CA THR A 873 3.10 0.87 12.78
C THR A 873 3.94 1.02 14.04
N VAL A 874 5.28 0.93 13.97
CA VAL A 874 6.12 1.39 15.08
C VAL A 874 7.16 2.37 14.56
N GLN A 875 7.16 3.57 15.15
CA GLN A 875 8.21 4.58 14.99
C GLN A 875 9.05 4.63 16.28
N PRO A 876 10.38 4.49 16.23
CA PRO A 876 11.24 4.79 17.38
C PRO A 876 11.37 6.31 17.56
N ALA A 877 10.37 6.97 18.15
CA ALA A 877 10.34 8.43 18.27
C ALA A 877 11.31 8.94 19.36
N GLY A 878 12.61 8.89 19.09
CA GLY A 878 13.70 9.18 20.05
C GLY A 878 13.76 10.61 20.63
N THR A 879 12.84 11.51 20.27
CA THR A 879 12.63 12.79 20.98
C THR A 879 11.39 12.76 21.86
N LYS A 880 10.28 12.12 21.45
CA LYS A 880 9.07 12.00 22.27
C LYS A 880 9.27 11.02 23.42
N SER A 881 9.96 9.89 23.18
CA SER A 881 10.21 8.89 24.23
C SER A 881 10.97 9.46 25.43
N LEU A 882 11.73 10.55 25.25
CA LEU A 882 12.47 11.23 26.33
C LEU A 882 11.57 11.98 27.31
N LEU A 883 10.34 12.35 26.92
CA LEU A 883 9.36 13.00 27.80
C LEU A 883 8.91 12.07 28.93
N THR A 884 8.98 10.75 28.73
CA THR A 884 8.66 9.72 29.73
C THR A 884 9.85 8.81 30.06
N ASN A 885 11.04 9.07 29.49
CA ASN A 885 12.22 8.20 29.53
C ASN A 885 11.91 6.73 29.17
N ALA A 886 11.23 6.57 28.04
CA ALA A 886 10.91 5.29 27.43
C ALA A 886 12.00 4.86 26.42
N SER A 887 12.24 3.55 26.33
CA SER A 887 13.00 2.96 25.22
C SER A 887 12.30 3.28 23.89
N PRO A 888 13.03 3.63 22.80
CA PRO A 888 12.41 4.20 21.62
C PRO A 888 11.72 3.13 20.76
N GLY A 889 10.38 3.17 20.73
CA GLY A 889 9.59 2.18 19.98
C GLY A 889 9.62 0.81 20.68
N TRP A 890 10.15 -0.18 19.96
CA TRP A 890 10.39 -1.53 20.48
C TRP A 890 11.82 -1.76 21.00
N HIS A 891 12.78 -0.91 20.65
CA HIS A 891 14.21 -1.18 20.87
C HIS A 891 14.56 -1.36 22.36
N PRO A 892 15.53 -2.23 22.68
CA PRO A 892 16.16 -2.21 23.99
C PRO A 892 16.87 -0.87 24.23
N PRO A 893 17.00 -0.40 25.49
CA PRO A 893 17.84 0.74 25.81
C PRO A 893 19.33 0.40 25.59
N LYS A 894 20.18 1.40 25.32
CA LYS A 894 21.62 1.14 25.04
C LYS A 894 22.44 0.76 26.28
N ALA A 895 22.01 1.19 27.46
CA ALA A 895 22.62 0.87 28.75
C ALA A 895 21.56 1.07 29.85
N GLN A 896 21.76 0.44 31.02
CA GLN A 896 20.85 0.62 32.16
C GLN A 896 20.99 1.99 32.82
N ARG A 897 22.23 2.49 32.91
CA ARG A 897 22.61 3.78 33.50
C ARG A 897 23.62 4.46 32.57
N PHE A 898 23.40 5.73 32.25
CA PHE A 898 24.23 6.48 31.31
C PHE A 898 24.17 7.98 31.56
N ILE A 899 25.25 8.69 31.22
CA ILE A 899 25.20 10.14 31.01
C ILE A 899 24.59 10.36 29.62
N ARG A 900 23.59 11.22 29.55
CA ARG A 900 23.05 11.73 28.30
C ARG A 900 23.48 13.18 28.11
N ARG A 901 24.09 13.48 26.96
CA ARG A 901 24.48 14.84 26.58
C ARG A 901 23.48 15.45 25.61
N ILE A 902 23.01 16.66 25.91
CA ILE A 902 22.13 17.43 25.01
C ILE A 902 22.86 18.70 24.60
N THR A 903 23.06 18.87 23.29
CA THR A 903 23.68 20.08 22.72
C THR A 903 22.70 21.25 22.67
N PHE A 904 23.18 22.40 23.10
CA PHE A 904 22.56 23.71 22.99
C PHE A 904 23.60 24.71 22.46
N ARG A 905 23.15 25.86 21.96
CA ARG A 905 24.05 26.98 21.72
C ARG A 905 24.58 27.53 23.05
N LYS A 906 25.79 28.09 23.08
CA LYS A 906 26.28 28.82 24.26
C LYS A 906 25.29 29.90 24.69
N ASN A 907 25.01 29.98 25.99
CA ASN A 907 24.02 30.87 26.62
C ASN A 907 22.54 30.66 26.21
N ASP A 908 22.16 29.50 25.67
CA ASP A 908 20.75 29.16 25.43
C ASP A 908 19.93 29.19 26.75
N PRO A 909 18.76 29.85 26.81
CA PRO A 909 17.93 29.94 28.02
C PRO A 909 17.59 28.58 28.66
N VAL A 910 17.41 27.52 27.85
CA VAL A 910 17.12 26.17 28.33
C VAL A 910 18.37 25.53 28.95
N ALA A 911 19.57 25.81 28.42
CA ALA A 911 20.82 25.36 29.01
C ALA A 911 21.12 26.09 30.33
N LEU A 912 20.86 27.41 30.40
CA LEU A 912 20.96 28.19 31.64
C LEU A 912 20.00 27.67 32.72
N ALA A 913 18.76 27.35 32.34
CA ALA A 913 17.80 26.69 33.23
C ALA A 913 18.28 25.31 33.72
N CYS A 914 18.92 24.51 32.84
CA CYS A 914 19.52 23.23 33.23
C CYS A 914 20.62 23.38 34.29
N MET A 915 21.46 24.42 34.18
CA MET A 915 22.50 24.72 35.17
C MET A 915 21.90 25.07 36.53
N GLU A 916 20.84 25.89 36.58
CA GLU A 916 20.11 26.17 37.82
C GLU A 916 19.39 24.95 38.40
N TYR A 917 18.95 24.03 37.53
CA TYR A 917 18.35 22.76 37.92
C TYR A 917 19.39 21.72 38.43
N GLY A 918 20.69 22.04 38.36
CA GLY A 918 21.80 21.26 38.93
C GLY A 918 22.59 20.40 37.93
N TYR A 919 22.20 20.37 36.65
CA TYR A 919 22.92 19.62 35.62
C TYR A 919 24.29 20.24 35.30
N ASN A 920 25.24 19.38 34.92
CA ASN A 920 26.57 19.84 34.53
C ASN A 920 26.57 20.36 33.09
N ILE A 921 27.47 21.30 32.78
CA ILE A 921 27.66 21.84 31.43
C ILE A 921 29.14 21.76 31.05
N VAL A 922 29.43 21.24 29.86
CA VAL A 922 30.78 21.18 29.28
C VAL A 922 30.77 21.72 27.85
N PRO A 923 31.92 22.19 27.30
CA PRO A 923 32.00 22.58 25.89
C PRO A 923 31.69 21.44 24.92
N SER A 924 31.35 21.75 23.68
CA SER A 924 31.13 20.75 22.64
C SER A 924 32.38 19.93 22.29
N GLN A 925 32.20 18.87 21.50
CA GLN A 925 33.29 18.06 20.94
C GLN A 925 34.08 18.80 19.83
N SER A 926 33.50 19.85 19.26
CA SER A 926 34.08 20.75 18.25
C SER A 926 34.79 21.96 18.85
N ASP A 927 34.49 22.35 20.09
CA ASP A 927 35.15 23.46 20.76
C ASP A 927 36.57 23.04 21.20
N LYS A 928 37.56 23.46 20.42
CA LYS A 928 38.99 23.15 20.61
C LYS A 928 39.85 24.41 20.72
N ASP A 929 41.03 24.27 21.30
CA ASP A 929 42.09 25.30 21.23
C ASP A 929 42.83 25.27 19.88
N GLU A 930 43.74 26.22 19.69
CA GLU A 930 44.57 26.39 18.50
C GLU A 930 45.47 25.16 18.23
N GLU A 931 45.82 24.40 19.27
CA GLU A 931 46.56 23.14 19.22
C GLU A 931 45.66 21.91 18.98
N GLY A 932 44.34 22.06 18.96
CA GLY A 932 43.35 21.01 18.68
C GLY A 932 42.88 20.21 19.90
N ASN A 933 43.27 20.57 21.12
CA ASN A 933 42.77 19.96 22.36
C ASN A 933 41.36 20.46 22.67
N LEU A 934 40.57 19.66 23.39
CA LEU A 934 39.24 20.09 23.82
C LEU A 934 39.29 21.20 24.86
N LEU A 935 38.48 22.24 24.66
CA LEU A 935 38.18 23.20 25.71
C LEU A 935 37.47 22.50 26.87
N ASN A 936 37.83 22.86 28.11
CA ASN A 936 37.23 22.29 29.32
C ASN A 936 36.40 23.30 30.13
N ASP A 937 36.53 24.60 29.85
CA ASP A 937 35.69 25.65 30.43
C ASP A 937 34.54 26.02 29.47
N PRO A 938 33.25 25.79 29.82
CA PRO A 938 32.11 26.21 28.99
C PRO A 938 32.01 27.74 28.84
N PHE A 939 32.63 28.52 29.71
CA PHE A 939 32.61 29.98 29.62
C PHE A 939 33.70 30.56 28.71
N ASP A 940 34.70 29.78 28.29
CA ASP A 940 35.77 30.19 27.36
C ASP A 940 35.22 30.92 26.13
N PRO A 941 35.72 32.12 25.75
CA PRO A 941 35.22 32.89 24.61
C PRO A 941 35.17 32.13 23.28
N ARG A 942 36.02 31.12 23.09
CA ARG A 942 36.07 30.28 21.88
C ARG A 942 34.95 29.24 21.82
N CYS A 943 34.35 28.88 22.96
CA CYS A 943 33.25 27.92 23.03
C CYS A 943 31.99 28.47 22.34
N THR A 944 31.44 27.69 21.41
CA THR A 944 30.26 28.02 20.60
C THR A 944 29.00 27.28 21.04
N GLU A 945 29.17 26.06 21.58
CA GLU A 945 28.07 25.15 21.94
C GLU A 945 28.29 24.50 23.32
N TRP A 946 27.19 24.29 24.03
CA TRP A 946 27.18 23.71 25.37
C TRP A 946 26.52 22.33 25.35
N LEU A 947 27.18 21.36 25.98
CA LEU A 947 26.62 20.03 26.26
C LEU A 947 26.13 20.00 27.70
N VAL A 948 24.81 19.88 27.88
CA VAL A 948 24.21 19.62 29.19
C VAL A 948 24.31 18.12 29.47
N GLU A 949 24.98 17.74 30.55
CA GLU A 949 25.15 16.35 30.99
C GLU A 949 24.10 15.96 32.04
N ILE A 950 23.30 14.96 31.70
CA ILE A 950 22.16 14.50 32.50
C ILE A 950 22.40 13.02 32.86
N PRO A 951 22.54 12.64 34.15
CA PRO A 951 22.54 11.23 34.53
C PRO A 951 21.14 10.63 34.34
N VAL A 952 21.05 9.50 33.65
CA VAL A 952 19.79 8.80 33.34
C VAL A 952 19.92 7.33 33.75
N ARG A 953 18.84 6.76 34.30
CA ARG A 953 18.65 5.31 34.43
C ARG A 953 17.33 4.88 33.79
N VAL A 954 17.26 3.64 33.30
CA VAL A 954 16.03 3.09 32.72
C VAL A 954 15.02 2.71 33.82
N PRO A 955 13.70 2.68 33.56
CA PRO A 955 12.68 2.55 34.60
C PRO A 955 12.72 1.25 35.44
N TRP A 956 13.47 0.26 35.00
CA TRP A 956 13.61 -1.07 35.59
C TRP A 956 15.04 -1.39 36.05
N ALA A 957 15.99 -0.45 35.93
CA ALA A 957 17.42 -0.66 36.26
C ALA A 957 17.66 -1.14 37.70
N ASP A 958 16.76 -0.80 38.62
CA ASP A 958 16.87 -1.13 40.04
C ASP A 958 16.08 -2.39 40.44
N MET A 959 15.53 -3.14 39.47
CA MET A 959 14.85 -4.43 39.74
C MET A 959 15.88 -5.49 40.19
N PRO A 960 15.59 -6.31 41.22
CA PRO A 960 16.50 -7.35 41.68
C PRO A 960 16.90 -8.33 40.55
N GLY A 961 18.22 -8.48 40.34
CA GLY A 961 18.79 -9.28 39.24
C GLY A 961 19.01 -8.52 37.93
N ALA A 962 18.43 -7.32 37.73
CA ALA A 962 18.61 -6.57 36.49
C ALA A 962 20.06 -6.14 36.27
N ASP A 963 20.79 -5.74 37.33
CA ASP A 963 22.21 -5.35 37.29
C ASP A 963 23.14 -6.47 36.74
N GLU A 964 22.69 -7.73 36.67
CA GLU A 964 23.44 -8.86 36.10
C GLU A 964 23.39 -8.91 34.56
N ILE A 965 22.46 -8.18 33.93
CA ILE A 965 22.20 -8.24 32.49
C ILE A 965 23.00 -7.18 31.73
N ILE A 966 23.99 -7.64 30.96
CA ILE A 966 24.81 -6.80 30.08
C ILE A 966 24.08 -6.58 28.75
N ILE A 967 23.28 -5.51 28.68
CA ILE A 967 22.42 -5.17 27.53
C ILE A 967 23.23 -4.97 26.24
N GLU A 968 24.46 -4.48 26.36
CA GLU A 968 25.33 -4.22 25.22
C GLU A 968 25.72 -5.51 24.46
N ASN A 969 25.55 -6.67 25.10
CA ASN A 969 25.82 -7.99 24.52
C ASN A 969 24.60 -8.64 23.84
N PHE A 970 23.42 -8.02 23.84
CA PHE A 970 22.24 -8.57 23.16
C PHE A 970 22.54 -8.80 21.66
N SER A 971 22.29 -9.99 21.15
CA SER A 971 22.64 -10.32 19.75
C SER A 971 21.77 -9.56 18.73
N ALA A 972 22.29 -9.41 17.52
CA ALA A 972 21.52 -8.91 16.38
C ALA A 972 20.32 -9.82 16.05
N LEU A 973 20.47 -11.13 16.27
CA LEU A 973 19.39 -12.11 16.11
C LEU A 973 18.27 -11.93 17.14
N ALA A 974 18.58 -11.65 18.41
CA ALA A 974 17.56 -11.37 19.43
C ALA A 974 16.78 -10.08 19.13
N GLN A 975 17.47 -9.05 18.64
CA GLN A 975 16.83 -7.82 18.15
C GLN A 975 15.94 -8.10 16.94
N PHE A 976 16.40 -8.91 15.98
CA PHE A 976 15.64 -9.27 14.78
C PHE A 976 14.39 -10.10 15.11
N ASP A 977 14.50 -11.12 15.97
CA ASP A 977 13.36 -11.92 16.42
C ASP A 977 12.29 -11.03 17.08
N PHE A 978 12.68 -10.03 17.89
CA PHE A 978 11.71 -9.11 18.48
C PHE A 978 11.05 -8.19 17.47
N TYR A 979 11.85 -7.62 16.56
CA TYR A 979 11.34 -6.82 15.45
C TYR A 979 10.32 -7.63 14.64
N MET A 980 10.61 -8.89 14.34
CA MET A 980 9.68 -9.80 13.65
C MET A 980 8.44 -10.14 14.50
N GLN A 981 8.57 -10.31 15.82
CA GLN A 981 7.44 -10.49 16.73
C GLN A 981 6.47 -9.30 16.67
N VAL A 982 7.00 -8.07 16.70
CA VAL A 982 6.20 -6.84 16.58
C VAL A 982 5.60 -6.69 15.17
N GLN A 983 6.39 -6.98 14.13
CA GLN A 983 6.01 -6.90 12.72
C GLN A 983 4.90 -7.89 12.34
N LYS A 984 4.91 -9.09 12.91
CA LYS A 984 3.87 -10.11 12.75
C LYS A 984 2.59 -9.73 13.49
N TYR A 985 2.69 -9.44 14.79
CA TYR A 985 1.51 -9.47 15.67
C TYR A 985 0.87 -8.12 15.99
N TYR A 986 1.56 -6.99 15.80
CA TYR A 986 0.98 -5.66 15.98
C TYR A 986 0.92 -4.85 14.69
N THR A 987 2.05 -4.70 14.02
CA THR A 987 2.21 -3.74 12.92
C THR A 987 1.46 -4.20 11.66
N ALA A 988 0.80 -3.27 10.97
CA ALA A 988 0.19 -3.45 9.65
C ALA A 988 1.02 -2.79 8.53
N HIS A 989 1.66 -1.65 8.81
CA HIS A 989 2.70 -1.06 7.96
C HIS A 989 4.07 -1.74 8.18
N ASN A 990 5.17 -0.98 8.17
CA ASN A 990 6.48 -1.43 8.64
C ASN A 990 6.70 -1.11 10.13
N THR A 991 7.50 -1.94 10.80
CA THR A 991 8.05 -1.72 12.14
C THR A 991 9.42 -1.08 11.96
N SER A 992 9.54 0.23 12.15
CA SER A 992 10.83 0.90 11.97
C SER A 992 11.86 0.38 12.98
N ALA A 993 13.00 -0.04 12.47
CA ALA A 993 14.02 -0.80 13.18
C ALA A 993 15.42 -0.27 12.85
N THR A 994 16.27 -0.20 13.87
CA THR A 994 17.72 -0.09 13.75
C THR A 994 18.32 -1.23 14.56
N ILE A 995 18.81 -2.26 13.87
CA ILE A 995 19.43 -3.43 14.50
C ILE A 995 20.94 -3.21 14.56
N GLU A 996 21.50 -3.27 15.77
CA GLU A 996 22.93 -3.11 15.99
C GLU A 996 23.62 -4.48 16.00
N LEU A 997 24.64 -4.63 15.15
CA LEU A 997 25.36 -5.89 14.96
C LEU A 997 26.89 -5.75 15.01
N ASN A 998 27.56 -6.84 15.36
CA ASN A 998 29.01 -7.03 15.18
C ASN A 998 29.31 -7.74 13.85
N GLU A 999 30.57 -7.73 13.42
CA GLU A 999 31.00 -8.31 12.14
C GLU A 999 30.64 -9.80 12.01
N HIS A 1000 30.84 -10.60 13.07
CA HIS A 1000 30.50 -12.03 13.09
C HIS A 1000 28.98 -12.33 13.09
N GLU A 1001 28.13 -11.31 13.19
CA GLU A 1001 26.68 -11.42 13.16
C GLU A 1001 26.08 -11.06 11.79
N VAL A 1002 26.91 -10.62 10.83
CA VAL A 1002 26.50 -10.24 9.45
C VAL A 1002 25.81 -11.39 8.73
N GLU A 1003 26.49 -12.54 8.55
CA GLU A 1003 25.93 -13.68 7.84
C GLU A 1003 24.73 -14.33 8.57
N PRO A 1004 24.75 -14.53 9.90
CA PRO A 1004 23.57 -15.01 10.63
C PRO A 1004 22.35 -14.10 10.49
N LEU A 1005 22.52 -12.77 10.59
CA LEU A 1005 21.41 -11.84 10.44
C LEU A 1005 20.90 -11.81 8.99
N ALA A 1006 21.79 -11.88 8.00
CA ALA A 1006 21.41 -11.99 6.60
C ALA A 1006 20.60 -13.26 6.31
N GLN A 1007 20.98 -14.40 6.90
CA GLN A 1007 20.22 -15.65 6.83
C GLN A 1007 18.84 -15.52 7.46
N ALA A 1008 18.71 -14.81 8.59
CA ALA A 1008 17.43 -14.57 9.24
C ALA A 1008 16.51 -13.65 8.43
N ILE A 1009 17.05 -12.57 7.83
CA ILE A 1009 16.30 -11.69 6.91
C ILE A 1009 15.88 -12.45 5.65
N TYR A 1010 16.80 -13.20 5.03
CA TYR A 1010 16.50 -14.05 3.88
C TYR A 1010 15.39 -15.05 4.22
N GLY A 1011 15.49 -15.76 5.34
CA GLY A 1011 14.46 -16.71 5.79
C GLY A 1011 13.10 -16.03 5.96
N ALA A 1012 13.05 -14.88 6.63
CA ALA A 1012 11.81 -14.15 6.84
C ALA A 1012 11.14 -13.67 5.55
N ILE A 1013 11.92 -13.31 4.51
CA ILE A 1013 11.37 -12.95 3.19
C ILE A 1013 11.00 -14.21 2.39
N ALA A 1014 11.84 -15.25 2.41
CA ALA A 1014 11.62 -16.51 1.70
C ALA A 1014 10.35 -17.22 2.17
N ASN A 1015 10.11 -17.26 3.49
CA ASN A 1015 8.98 -17.89 4.15
C ASN A 1015 7.76 -16.98 4.31
N ASP A 1016 7.78 -15.75 3.76
CA ASP A 1016 6.67 -14.78 3.84
C ASP A 1016 6.26 -14.39 5.28
N GLU A 1017 7.24 -14.31 6.18
CA GLU A 1017 7.03 -14.08 7.63
C GLU A 1017 6.73 -12.63 8.02
N GLY A 1018 6.52 -11.73 7.06
CA GLY A 1018 6.10 -10.34 7.31
C GLY A 1018 7.19 -9.27 7.28
N TYR A 1019 8.43 -9.60 6.92
CA TYR A 1019 9.52 -8.63 6.81
C TYR A 1019 9.23 -7.58 5.74
N ILE A 1020 9.33 -6.28 6.07
CA ILE A 1020 9.32 -5.19 5.08
C ILE A 1020 10.69 -4.53 4.99
N SER A 1021 11.18 -3.88 6.05
CA SER A 1021 12.49 -3.22 6.04
C SER A 1021 13.02 -2.89 7.43
N ALA A 1022 14.31 -3.13 7.64
CA ALA A 1022 15.05 -2.71 8.82
C ALA A 1022 16.37 -2.06 8.41
N ALA A 1023 16.78 -0.99 9.09
CA ALA A 1023 18.11 -0.41 8.95
C ALA A 1023 19.09 -1.16 9.87
N LEU A 1024 20.30 -1.40 9.41
CA LEU A 1024 21.34 -2.12 10.14
C LEU A 1024 22.53 -1.21 10.38
N LEU A 1025 23.14 -1.27 11.57
CA LEU A 1025 24.25 -0.40 11.94
C LEU A 1025 25.30 -1.17 12.74
N ALA A 1026 26.58 -1.03 12.37
CA ALA A 1026 27.67 -1.62 13.14
C ALA A 1026 27.73 -1.07 14.58
N ARG A 1027 28.13 -1.93 15.52
CA ARG A 1027 28.45 -1.53 16.90
C ARG A 1027 29.79 -0.80 16.94
N PHE A 1028 29.73 0.53 16.95
CA PHE A 1028 30.92 1.38 17.02
C PHE A 1028 31.34 1.68 18.46
N ASN A 1029 32.53 1.21 18.84
CA ASN A 1029 33.29 1.76 19.97
C ASN A 1029 34.12 2.96 19.48
N ALA A 1030 33.46 4.11 19.28
CA ALA A 1030 34.13 5.31 18.79
C ALA A 1030 34.93 6.00 19.91
N PRO A 1031 36.21 6.38 19.70
CA PRO A 1031 37.07 6.98 20.72
C PRO A 1031 36.79 8.49 20.94
N PHE A 1032 35.53 8.92 20.86
CA PHE A 1032 35.16 10.32 21.09
C PHE A 1032 35.03 10.58 22.59
N PRO A 1033 35.76 11.56 23.17
CA PRO A 1033 35.73 11.82 24.61
C PRO A 1033 34.42 12.41 25.14
N ARG A 1034 33.52 12.96 24.30
CA ARG A 1034 32.21 13.50 24.73
C ARG A 1034 31.05 12.88 23.95
N LEU A 1035 30.87 11.56 24.06
CA LEU A 1035 29.76 10.84 23.41
C LEU A 1035 28.37 11.38 23.85
N PRO A 1036 27.37 11.42 22.94
CA PRO A 1036 25.99 11.79 23.30
C PRO A 1036 25.33 10.87 24.34
N PHE A 1037 25.82 9.62 24.42
CA PHE A 1037 25.48 8.62 25.43
C PHE A 1037 26.79 8.02 25.94
N GLU A 1038 26.98 8.00 27.25
CA GLU A 1038 28.14 7.38 27.90
C GLU A 1038 27.64 6.45 28.99
N LYS A 1039 27.95 5.15 28.89
CA LYS A 1039 27.61 4.15 29.90
C LYS A 1039 28.34 4.49 31.21
N ILE A 1040 27.62 4.41 32.33
CA ILE A 1040 28.19 4.52 33.67
C ILE A 1040 27.71 3.37 34.55
N ASP A 1041 28.52 3.03 35.56
CA ASP A 1041 28.09 2.10 36.60
C ASP A 1041 27.12 2.76 37.59
N ARG A 1042 26.64 1.96 38.55
CA ARG A 1042 25.68 2.38 39.57
C ARG A 1042 26.26 3.39 40.55
N GLU A 1043 27.50 3.18 41.00
CA GLU A 1043 28.17 4.09 41.94
C GLU A 1043 28.38 5.48 41.33
N THR A 1044 28.80 5.52 40.07
CA THR A 1044 28.96 6.74 39.28
C THR A 1044 27.62 7.43 39.06
N PHE A 1045 26.55 6.69 38.73
CA PHE A 1045 25.21 7.25 38.61
C PHE A 1045 24.71 7.85 39.93
N ASP A 1046 24.82 7.12 41.04
CA ASP A 1046 24.36 7.56 42.36
C ASP A 1046 25.14 8.80 42.84
N ARG A 1047 26.46 8.84 42.58
CA ARG A 1047 27.30 10.03 42.80
C ARG A 1047 26.83 11.22 41.97
N LEU A 1048 26.62 11.05 40.66
CA LEU A 1048 26.19 12.14 39.78
C LEU A 1048 24.78 12.66 40.14
N GLU A 1049 23.85 11.80 40.54
CA GLU A 1049 22.55 12.24 41.09
C GLU A 1049 22.70 13.05 42.38
N ALA A 1050 23.59 12.64 43.30
CA ALA A 1050 23.85 13.36 44.54
C ALA A 1050 24.47 14.74 44.27
N GLU A 1051 25.42 14.82 43.34
CA GLU A 1051 26.01 16.09 42.92
C GLU A 1051 25.01 17.03 42.21
N VAL A 1052 24.10 16.49 41.38
CA VAL A 1052 23.02 17.30 40.77
C VAL A 1052 22.15 17.91 41.86
N LYS A 1053 21.76 17.13 42.88
CA LYS A 1053 20.99 17.64 44.03
C LYS A 1053 21.78 18.67 44.86
N GLN A 1054 23.10 18.53 44.96
CA GLN A 1054 23.97 19.50 45.64
C GLN A 1054 24.09 20.83 44.86
N ARG A 1055 24.09 20.78 43.52
CA ARG A 1055 24.17 21.97 42.64
C ARG A 1055 22.80 22.64 42.42
N GLN A 1056 21.71 21.91 42.61
CA GLN A 1056 20.35 22.37 42.32
C GLN A 1056 19.96 23.62 43.13
N ARG A 1057 19.60 24.70 42.41
CA ARG A 1057 19.13 25.97 42.97
C ARG A 1057 17.60 26.08 42.98
N THR A 1058 16.92 25.28 42.15
CA THR A 1058 15.47 25.29 41.99
C THR A 1058 14.94 23.92 41.55
N THR A 1059 13.77 23.55 42.07
CA THR A 1059 12.98 22.37 41.67
C THR A 1059 11.87 22.71 40.66
N ASP A 1060 11.75 23.98 40.28
CA ASP A 1060 10.88 24.46 39.20
C ASP A 1060 11.76 24.90 38.03
N PHE A 1061 11.68 24.12 36.94
CA PHE A 1061 12.43 24.36 35.71
C PHE A 1061 11.83 25.53 34.89
N TYR A 1062 10.51 25.74 34.94
CA TYR A 1062 9.84 26.79 34.19
C TYR A 1062 10.14 28.17 34.80
N ALA A 1063 10.14 28.27 36.13
CA ALA A 1063 10.58 29.47 36.83
C ALA A 1063 12.06 29.79 36.56
N ALA A 1064 12.91 28.77 36.41
CA ALA A 1064 14.31 28.96 36.00
C ALA A 1064 14.41 29.51 34.57
N LEU A 1065 13.76 28.85 33.61
CA LEU A 1065 13.74 29.25 32.20
C LEU A 1065 13.21 30.68 32.03
N SER A 1066 12.12 31.03 32.72
CA SER A 1066 11.48 32.34 32.63
C SER A 1066 12.36 33.51 33.10
N ARG A 1067 13.44 33.25 33.86
CA ARG A 1067 14.46 34.28 34.19
C ARG A 1067 15.38 34.62 33.02
N TYR A 1068 15.57 33.69 32.09
CA TYR A 1068 16.50 33.80 30.97
C TYR A 1068 15.80 34.04 29.62
N ASP A 1069 14.55 33.58 29.48
CA ASP A 1069 13.73 33.63 28.25
C ASP A 1069 12.95 34.97 28.13
N SER A 1070 13.59 36.09 28.47
CA SER A 1070 12.94 37.40 28.73
C SER A 1070 13.10 38.46 27.62
N GLY A 1071 13.43 38.06 26.39
CA GLY A 1071 13.59 38.98 25.25
C GLY A 1071 14.04 38.27 23.97
N ASP A 1072 14.16 39.02 22.86
CA ASP A 1072 14.52 38.52 21.52
C ASP A 1072 15.97 37.98 21.44
N LEU A 1073 16.19 36.81 22.03
CA LEU A 1073 17.37 35.99 21.77
C LEU A 1073 17.22 35.27 20.42
N PHE A 1074 18.34 35.07 19.74
CA PHE A 1074 18.40 34.34 18.47
C PHE A 1074 17.94 32.88 18.66
N GLU A 1075 16.66 32.59 18.40
CA GLU A 1075 16.13 31.22 18.21
C GLU A 1075 16.63 30.63 16.88
N ALA A 1076 17.93 30.40 16.80
CA ALA A 1076 18.51 29.38 15.94
C ALA A 1076 18.71 28.14 16.81
N GLY A 1077 18.10 27.02 16.43
CA GLY A 1077 18.44 25.74 17.06
C GLY A 1077 19.94 25.46 16.90
N PRO A 1078 20.54 24.61 17.77
CA PRO A 1078 21.94 24.23 17.62
C PRO A 1078 22.16 23.70 16.20
N ALA A 1079 23.34 23.95 15.65
CA ALA A 1079 23.68 23.42 14.34
C ALA A 1079 23.48 21.90 14.39
N GLY A 1080 23.00 21.31 13.29
CA GLY A 1080 23.02 19.86 13.17
C GLY A 1080 24.45 19.39 13.42
N CYS A 1081 24.61 18.26 14.13
CA CYS A 1081 25.90 17.60 14.19
C CYS A 1081 26.28 17.17 12.75
N ASP A 1082 27.05 18.02 12.08
CA ASP A 1082 27.90 17.66 10.96
C ASP A 1082 29.06 16.86 11.56
N SER A 1083 29.19 15.60 11.14
CA SER A 1083 30.35 14.73 11.41
C SER A 1083 31.68 15.46 11.23
N ASP A 1084 31.70 16.32 10.22
CA ASP A 1084 32.81 17.08 9.67
C ASP A 1084 33.46 17.97 10.74
N LYS A 1085 32.64 18.62 11.59
CA LYS A 1085 33.11 19.47 12.71
C LYS A 1085 33.76 18.70 13.85
N CYS A 1086 33.45 17.41 14.00
CA CYS A 1086 34.07 16.57 15.02
C CYS A 1086 35.42 16.01 14.53
N MET A 1087 35.62 15.89 13.22
CA MET A 1087 36.74 15.17 12.61
C MET A 1087 37.99 16.03 12.38
N PHE A 1088 37.89 17.35 12.20
CA PHE A 1088 39.04 18.20 11.84
C PHE A 1088 39.14 19.52 12.65
N PRO A 1089 40.35 20.04 12.89
CA PRO A 1089 40.55 21.46 13.15
C PRO A 1089 40.57 22.23 11.81
N GLU A 1090 39.81 23.32 11.72
CA GLU A 1090 39.90 24.26 10.58
C GLU A 1090 41.23 25.02 10.64
N GLN A 1091 42.17 24.70 9.75
CA GLN A 1091 43.30 25.60 9.46
C GLN A 1091 42.85 26.69 8.48
N LYS A 1092 43.21 27.94 8.80
CA LYS A 1092 42.93 29.15 8.01
C LYS A 1092 43.87 29.29 6.80
#